data_AF-A0AAE7D7F1-F1
#
_entry.id   AF-A0AAE7D7F1-F1
#
_cell.length_a   1.000
_cell.length_b   1.000
_cell.length_c   1.000
_cell.angle_alpha   90.00
_cell.angle_beta   90.00
_cell.angle_gamma   90.00
#
_symmetry.space_group_name_H-M   'P 1'
#
loop_
_entity.id
_entity.type
_entity.pdbx_description
1 polymer ?
#
loop_
_entity_poly.entity_id
_entity_poly.type
_entity_poly.pdbx_seq_one_letter_code
_entity_poly.pdbx_strand_id
1 'polypeptide(L)'
;MFRNYLLIAWRNLVRYKYYTLINIAGLAIGLATCWLLLLYVLGETSYENFFPERDRVYRAVNDATWSGGSLNIATTSAPFAALLKKDYPEIEEVARVLPDGGSLLDYNGKKLQVDDIFFADSTFLKVLPFPLEEGDAGVCMSQPNALLLTHSLAKKLFGDASAAMGKMVRTEDSASFFQVTGVLKDVPANSHFKFSALRVLPAGYNADGWQNFDVYTYLLLRKGADIKSLESKLPQFGDRYVIPQMGSGVTYHMKLQPLTSIHLHSHLGYEMGPNGNVLYVYVFLFVGLLILVIACINYMNLATARAVGRVKEVGVRKALGSGREEIARMFMAESLLLTLISAVVALGLVVLALPYFNHFAHRQLVLWQFGVARTVGAVLLLVLFTGLIAGIYPAVFMSGFRVISALKGRLSGSSHAGFRKGLVTFQFMIAIVLTASTLVAYDQLQYVMHTNLGFNKEQLLSFHLNDVPSRNNIPAIKQQLLSNPLIQDVAAVNNPIGRNDLSSNGFFFEQTDGSISTSSILAQRLMADADFVKTMGVKMADGRNFSDTGNADRFHAVLVNETLVKNFNLKNPLGKRVQFKIDNLGNRAERVVVGVVRDFHTYSLQHKIAPLVIEMAPFPEMEDNLYVRVSPKNIPAALAHIEKVYKRFDVSHPFTYQFLDDSFAKQYAGEQQQEKIFLMFTVLALVIACLGLFGLAAFTAVQRTREIGVRKVLGASSGSIVRMLSQDFLRLVVIAAVLAFPLSWWIMDRWLQSFAYRTGISIWVFVLTGVGVTIVALLTVSYHALRAAMANPVKSLRAD
;
A
#
# COMPACT_ATOMS: atom_id res chain seq x y z
N MET A 1 28.93 41.89 -6.79
CA MET A 1 27.55 41.99 -7.30
C MET A 1 26.55 41.09 -6.57
N PHE A 2 26.84 39.79 -6.35
CA PHE A 2 25.90 38.85 -5.70
C PHE A 2 25.40 39.28 -4.29
N ARG A 3 26.30 39.79 -3.44
CA ARG A 3 25.96 40.36 -2.12
C ARG A 3 24.93 41.49 -2.20
N ASN A 4 25.02 42.34 -3.24
CA ASN A 4 24.08 43.44 -3.45
C ASN A 4 22.70 42.94 -3.89
N TYR A 5 22.64 41.91 -4.75
CA TYR A 5 21.37 41.31 -5.14
C TYR A 5 20.63 40.69 -3.95
N LEU A 6 21.35 39.98 -3.07
CA LEU A 6 20.77 39.40 -1.85
C LEU A 6 20.30 40.48 -0.86
N LEU A 7 21.08 41.53 -0.64
CA LEU A 7 20.69 42.65 0.24
C LEU A 7 19.44 43.37 -0.27
N ILE A 8 19.35 43.60 -1.58
CA ILE A 8 18.18 44.24 -2.21
C ILE A 8 16.95 43.32 -2.09
N ALA A 9 17.11 42.02 -2.36
CA ALA A 9 16.04 41.04 -2.20
C ALA A 9 15.51 41.03 -0.76
N TRP A 10 16.40 40.94 0.24
CA TRP A 10 16.02 40.95 1.66
C TRP A 10 15.23 42.20 2.07
N ARG A 11 15.72 43.40 1.72
CA ARG A 11 15.02 44.66 2.00
C ARG A 11 13.63 44.70 1.37
N ASN A 12 13.49 44.16 0.16
CA ASN A 12 12.20 44.07 -0.51
C ASN A 12 11.23 43.08 0.15
N LEU A 13 11.71 41.96 0.69
CA LEU A 13 10.87 41.01 1.41
C LEU A 13 10.29 41.63 2.69
N VAL A 14 11.11 42.36 3.45
CA VAL A 14 10.70 43.02 4.70
C VAL A 14 9.72 44.17 4.45
N ARG A 15 9.88 44.92 3.34
CA ARG A 15 8.99 46.05 3.00
C ARG A 15 7.56 45.59 2.67
N TYR A 16 7.39 44.40 2.09
CA TYR A 16 6.09 43.90 1.61
C TYR A 16 5.64 42.64 2.36
N LYS A 17 5.48 42.78 3.68
CA LYS A 17 5.25 41.66 4.62
C LYS A 17 4.10 40.73 4.23
N TYR A 18 2.94 41.25 3.84
CA TYR A 18 1.78 40.43 3.45
C TYR A 18 2.03 39.58 2.22
N TYR A 19 2.64 40.15 1.18
CA TYR A 19 3.02 39.43 -0.03
C TYR A 19 4.06 38.34 0.30
N THR A 20 5.08 38.70 1.07
CA THR A 20 6.14 37.78 1.48
C THR A 20 5.58 36.62 2.29
N LEU A 21 4.67 36.89 3.24
CA LEU A 21 4.03 35.88 4.07
C LEU A 21 3.22 34.87 3.25
N ILE A 22 2.38 35.33 2.31
CA ILE A 22 1.56 34.44 1.47
C ILE A 22 2.44 33.54 0.59
N ASN A 23 3.51 34.10 -0.01
CA ASN A 23 4.43 33.32 -0.83
C ASN A 23 5.25 32.32 -0.01
N ILE A 24 5.74 32.74 1.16
CA ILE A 24 6.45 31.83 2.07
C ILE A 24 5.52 30.72 2.52
N ALA A 25 4.28 31.01 2.92
CA ALA A 25 3.32 29.98 3.31
C ALA A 25 3.02 29.00 2.17
N GLY A 26 2.72 29.49 0.97
CA GLY A 26 2.42 28.64 -0.19
C GLY A 26 3.60 27.74 -0.59
N LEU A 27 4.81 28.31 -0.69
CA LEU A 27 6.02 27.54 -1.00
C LEU A 27 6.43 26.60 0.13
N ALA A 28 6.32 27.03 1.40
CA ALA A 28 6.69 26.20 2.54
C ALA A 28 5.77 24.99 2.66
N ILE A 29 4.46 25.17 2.49
CA ILE A 29 3.51 24.06 2.47
C ILE A 29 3.83 23.14 1.29
N GLY A 30 3.96 23.67 0.06
CA GLY A 30 4.26 22.85 -1.11
C GLY A 30 5.58 22.06 -1.00
N LEU A 31 6.64 22.68 -0.49
CA LEU A 31 7.92 22.04 -0.22
C LEU A 31 7.81 20.98 0.88
N ALA A 32 7.11 21.27 1.98
CA ALA A 32 6.92 20.31 3.08
C ALA A 32 6.16 19.08 2.60
N THR A 33 5.10 19.27 1.82
CA THR A 33 4.31 18.19 1.22
C THR A 33 5.13 17.34 0.27
N CYS A 34 5.85 17.98 -0.65
CA CYS A 34 6.72 17.28 -1.59
C CYS A 34 7.78 16.47 -0.85
N TRP A 35 8.35 17.04 0.22
CA TRP A 35 9.34 16.36 1.05
C TRP A 35 8.76 15.14 1.80
N LEU A 36 7.58 15.26 2.40
CA LEU A 36 6.90 14.13 3.05
C LEU A 36 6.60 12.99 2.07
N LEU A 37 6.12 13.32 0.87
CA LEU A 37 5.87 12.36 -0.20
C LEU A 37 7.16 11.70 -0.69
N LEU A 38 8.25 12.47 -0.81
CA LEU A 38 9.57 11.95 -1.14
C LEU A 38 10.10 11.01 -0.05
N LEU A 39 9.95 11.34 1.23
CA LEU A 39 10.33 10.44 2.33
C LEU A 39 9.57 9.11 2.24
N TYR A 40 8.26 9.16 1.95
CA TYR A 40 7.47 7.95 1.73
C TYR A 40 7.97 7.13 0.53
N VAL A 41 8.10 7.75 -0.65
CA VAL A 41 8.61 7.10 -1.88
C VAL A 41 9.99 6.48 -1.66
N LEU A 42 10.90 7.23 -1.04
CA LEU A 42 12.23 6.75 -0.75
C LEU A 42 12.19 5.59 0.26
N GLY A 43 11.31 5.61 1.25
CA GLY A 43 11.07 4.49 2.16
C GLY A 43 10.60 3.24 1.42
N GLU A 44 9.62 3.35 0.53
CA GLU A 44 9.10 2.24 -0.28
C GLU A 44 10.17 1.65 -1.23
N THR A 45 10.99 2.49 -1.84
CA THR A 45 12.10 2.05 -2.71
C THR A 45 13.37 1.63 -1.95
N SER A 46 13.37 1.74 -0.61
CA SER A 46 14.53 1.42 0.21
C SER A 46 14.58 -0.03 0.70
N TYR A 47 13.60 -0.85 0.32
CA TYR A 47 13.52 -2.22 0.78
C TYR A 47 14.76 -3.02 0.37
N GLU A 48 15.31 -3.79 1.32
CA GLU A 48 16.50 -4.62 1.16
C GLU A 48 17.81 -3.88 0.82
N ASN A 49 17.81 -2.54 0.82
CA ASN A 49 19.02 -1.74 0.53
C ASN A 49 20.11 -1.83 1.61
N PHE A 50 19.83 -2.46 2.76
CA PHE A 50 20.82 -2.70 3.80
C PHE A 50 21.70 -3.93 3.49
N PHE A 51 21.31 -4.79 2.55
CA PHE A 51 22.16 -5.89 2.10
C PHE A 51 23.22 -5.40 1.09
N PRO A 52 24.51 -5.71 1.32
CA PRO A 52 25.59 -5.30 0.40
C PRO A 52 25.51 -5.97 -0.97
N GLU A 53 25.15 -7.26 -1.01
CA GLU A 53 25.18 -8.09 -2.23
C GLU A 53 23.80 -8.23 -2.89
N ARG A 54 22.84 -7.36 -2.54
CA ARG A 54 21.42 -7.44 -2.94
C ARG A 54 21.20 -7.56 -4.46
N ASP A 55 22.07 -6.96 -5.27
CA ASP A 55 21.97 -6.98 -6.73
C ASP A 55 22.30 -8.36 -7.33
N ARG A 56 22.89 -9.25 -6.53
CA ARG A 56 23.23 -10.63 -6.88
C ARG A 56 22.32 -11.67 -6.21
N VAL A 57 21.38 -11.24 -5.39
CA VAL A 57 20.47 -12.14 -4.67
C VAL A 57 19.13 -12.19 -5.39
N TYR A 58 18.68 -13.41 -5.69
CA TYR A 58 17.44 -13.67 -6.40
C TYR A 58 16.61 -14.70 -5.63
N ARG A 59 15.28 -14.56 -5.68
CA ARG A 59 14.33 -15.58 -5.22
C ARG A 59 13.89 -16.42 -6.42
N ALA A 60 13.95 -17.74 -6.28
CA ALA A 60 13.36 -18.64 -7.28
C ALA A 60 11.83 -18.65 -7.10
N VAL A 61 11.10 -18.42 -8.18
CA VAL A 61 9.62 -18.40 -8.17
C VAL A 61 9.08 -19.32 -9.26
N ASN A 62 7.88 -19.87 -9.03
CA ASN A 62 7.27 -20.86 -9.89
C ASN A 62 6.10 -20.27 -10.67
N ASP A 63 6.12 -20.46 -11.99
CA ASP A 63 5.02 -20.16 -12.91
C ASP A 63 4.67 -21.44 -13.66
N ALA A 64 3.45 -21.94 -13.52
CA ALA A 64 2.99 -23.14 -14.21
C ALA A 64 1.58 -22.96 -14.76
N THR A 65 1.30 -23.53 -15.92
CA THR A 65 -0.03 -23.49 -16.55
C THR A 65 -0.41 -24.86 -17.09
N TRP A 66 -1.70 -25.19 -17.04
CA TRP A 66 -2.26 -26.43 -17.59
C TRP A 66 -3.73 -26.23 -17.98
N SER A 67 -4.34 -27.27 -18.57
CA SER A 67 -5.75 -27.22 -18.98
C SER A 67 -6.68 -27.09 -17.77
N GLY A 68 -7.04 -25.86 -17.41
CA GLY A 68 -7.95 -25.55 -16.31
C GLY A 68 -7.36 -24.70 -15.18
N GLY A 69 -6.09 -24.26 -15.27
CA GLY A 69 -5.52 -23.41 -14.24
C GLY A 69 -4.10 -22.90 -14.50
N SER A 70 -3.67 -22.00 -13.63
CA SER A 70 -2.31 -21.48 -13.56
C SER A 70 -1.87 -21.35 -12.12
N LEU A 71 -0.61 -21.61 -11.85
CA LEU A 71 0.08 -21.42 -10.58
C LEU A 71 1.11 -20.32 -10.76
N ASN A 72 1.07 -19.31 -9.91
CA ASN A 72 2.11 -18.28 -9.88
C ASN A 72 2.43 -17.94 -8.42
N ILE A 73 3.51 -18.52 -7.89
CA ILE A 73 3.80 -18.55 -6.46
C ILE A 73 5.25 -18.21 -6.15
N ALA A 74 5.47 -17.60 -4.99
CA ALA A 74 6.78 -17.21 -4.49
C ALA A 74 7.58 -18.36 -3.85
N THR A 75 6.92 -19.48 -3.57
CA THR A 75 7.50 -20.66 -2.91
C THR A 75 7.92 -21.74 -3.89
N THR A 76 8.82 -22.59 -3.44
CA THR A 76 9.46 -23.72 -4.13
C THR A 76 9.40 -24.96 -3.24
N SER A 77 9.76 -26.12 -3.81
CA SER A 77 9.88 -27.36 -3.05
C SER A 77 11.29 -27.56 -2.50
N ALA A 78 11.39 -28.28 -1.39
CA ALA A 78 12.67 -28.52 -0.69
C ALA A 78 13.84 -29.00 -1.58
N PRO A 79 13.66 -29.83 -2.63
CA PRO A 79 14.75 -30.29 -3.50
C PRO A 79 15.41 -29.20 -4.36
N PHE A 80 14.74 -28.06 -4.59
CA PHE A 80 15.18 -27.03 -5.52
C PHE A 80 16.57 -26.51 -5.17
N ALA A 81 16.79 -26.11 -3.91
CA ALA A 81 18.04 -25.46 -3.51
C ALA A 81 19.28 -26.31 -3.80
N ALA A 82 19.27 -27.59 -3.41
CA ALA A 82 20.41 -28.49 -3.61
C ALA A 82 20.70 -28.76 -5.09
N LEU A 83 19.65 -28.94 -5.90
CA LEU A 83 19.80 -29.20 -7.34
C LEU A 83 20.22 -27.95 -8.11
N LEU A 84 19.67 -26.79 -7.75
CA LEU A 84 20.06 -25.51 -8.37
C LEU A 84 21.54 -25.24 -8.12
N LYS A 85 22.02 -25.39 -6.88
CA LYS A 85 23.44 -25.21 -6.55
C LYS A 85 24.35 -26.21 -7.28
N LYS A 86 23.87 -27.44 -7.50
CA LYS A 86 24.63 -28.50 -8.16
C LYS A 86 24.72 -28.31 -9.67
N ASP A 87 23.60 -27.99 -10.33
CA ASP A 87 23.48 -28.02 -11.79
C ASP A 87 23.90 -26.68 -12.44
N TYR A 88 23.88 -25.57 -11.68
CA TYR A 88 24.18 -24.23 -12.20
C TYR A 88 25.39 -23.60 -11.50
N PRO A 89 26.59 -23.60 -12.13
CA PRO A 89 27.81 -23.06 -11.52
C PRO A 89 27.80 -21.54 -11.31
N GLU A 90 26.89 -20.80 -11.96
CA GLU A 90 26.64 -19.38 -11.75
C GLU A 90 26.13 -19.07 -10.35
N ILE A 91 25.53 -20.06 -9.67
CA ILE A 91 25.03 -19.94 -8.30
C ILE A 91 26.19 -20.19 -7.33
N GLU A 92 26.50 -19.19 -6.50
CA GLU A 92 27.56 -19.25 -5.50
C GLU A 92 27.06 -19.98 -4.24
N GLU A 93 25.91 -19.53 -3.73
CA GLU A 93 25.28 -20.08 -2.53
C GLU A 93 23.76 -20.06 -2.65
N VAL A 94 23.10 -20.94 -1.89
CA VAL A 94 21.64 -21.03 -1.81
C VAL A 94 21.21 -21.08 -0.36
N ALA A 95 20.03 -20.54 -0.07
CA ALA A 95 19.42 -20.65 1.25
C ALA A 95 17.92 -20.85 1.12
N ARG A 96 17.41 -21.85 1.83
CA ARG A 96 15.98 -22.06 2.04
C ARG A 96 15.54 -21.33 3.30
N VAL A 97 14.34 -20.76 3.23
CA VAL A 97 13.62 -20.17 4.36
C VAL A 97 12.22 -20.75 4.39
N LEU A 98 11.76 -21.16 5.57
CA LEU A 98 10.44 -21.72 5.81
C LEU A 98 9.84 -21.03 7.03
N PRO A 99 8.73 -20.28 6.88
CA PRO A 99 8.00 -19.78 8.04
C PRO A 99 7.49 -20.92 8.91
N ASP A 100 7.81 -20.89 10.21
CA ASP A 100 7.42 -21.91 11.19
C ASP A 100 5.97 -21.71 11.67
N GLY A 101 5.44 -20.49 11.51
CA GLY A 101 4.12 -20.10 12.05
C GLY A 101 4.16 -19.72 13.54
N GLY A 102 5.35 -19.75 14.15
CA GLY A 102 5.57 -19.35 15.53
C GLY A 102 5.59 -20.51 16.52
N SER A 103 5.99 -20.22 17.76
CA SER A 103 6.05 -21.20 18.84
C SER A 103 6.02 -20.51 20.20
N LEU A 104 5.53 -21.23 21.21
CA LEU A 104 5.74 -20.86 22.60
C LEU A 104 7.20 -21.15 22.98
N LEU A 105 7.94 -20.11 23.35
CA LEU A 105 9.30 -20.22 23.87
C LEU A 105 9.27 -20.26 25.40
N ASP A 106 9.91 -21.27 25.98
CA ASP A 106 10.02 -21.44 27.43
C ASP A 106 11.50 -21.39 27.86
N TYR A 107 11.79 -20.45 28.75
CA TYR A 107 13.09 -20.33 29.42
C TYR A 107 12.88 -20.18 30.92
N ASN A 108 13.33 -21.17 31.70
CA ASN A 108 13.21 -21.21 33.17
C ASN A 108 11.78 -20.94 33.68
N GLY A 109 10.75 -21.44 32.99
CA GLY A 109 9.34 -21.27 33.36
C GLY A 109 8.71 -19.96 32.87
N LYS A 110 9.50 -19.06 32.27
CA LYS A 110 8.98 -17.89 31.57
C LYS A 110 8.59 -18.29 30.15
N LYS A 111 7.28 -18.35 29.91
CA LYS A 111 6.68 -18.68 28.62
C LYS A 111 6.38 -17.40 27.83
N LEU A 112 6.81 -17.35 26.58
CA LEU A 112 6.57 -16.23 25.67
C LEU A 112 6.14 -16.76 24.30
N GLN A 113 4.93 -16.38 23.87
CA GLN A 113 4.45 -16.69 22.53
C GLN A 113 5.20 -15.80 21.52
N VAL A 114 5.76 -16.41 20.48
CA VAL A 114 6.44 -15.73 19.39
C VAL A 114 5.89 -16.24 18.07
N ASP A 115 5.18 -15.40 17.34
CA ASP A 115 4.41 -15.80 16.15
C ASP A 115 5.26 -15.78 14.86
N ASP A 116 6.41 -15.10 14.89
CA ASP A 116 7.25 -14.81 13.73
C ASP A 116 8.64 -15.50 13.84
N ILE A 117 8.61 -16.84 13.82
CA ILE A 117 9.81 -17.69 13.79
C ILE A 117 9.96 -18.31 12.40
N PHE A 118 11.16 -18.29 11.83
CA PHE A 118 11.46 -19.00 10.59
C PHE A 118 12.50 -20.10 10.82
N PHE A 119 12.38 -21.19 10.06
CA PHE A 119 13.50 -22.07 9.78
C PHE A 119 14.31 -21.54 8.60
N ALA A 120 15.63 -21.67 8.65
CA ALA A 120 16.49 -21.33 7.54
C ALA A 120 17.72 -22.25 7.46
N ASP A 121 18.22 -22.47 6.24
CA ASP A 121 19.44 -23.25 6.03
C ASP A 121 20.65 -22.59 6.74
N SER A 122 21.67 -23.39 7.05
CA SER A 122 22.92 -22.90 7.68
C SER A 122 23.68 -21.86 6.83
N THR A 123 23.38 -21.79 5.54
CA THR A 123 23.93 -20.81 4.58
C THR A 123 23.14 -19.50 4.53
N PHE A 124 22.05 -19.36 5.28
CA PHE A 124 21.17 -18.20 5.24
C PHE A 124 21.89 -16.87 5.43
N LEU A 125 22.72 -16.73 6.48
CA LEU A 125 23.47 -15.49 6.73
C LEU A 125 24.59 -15.23 5.70
N LYS A 126 24.97 -16.22 4.89
CA LYS A 126 25.90 -15.99 3.76
C LYS A 126 25.19 -15.37 2.57
N VAL A 127 23.95 -15.80 2.30
CA VAL A 127 23.12 -15.28 1.20
C VAL A 127 22.48 -13.94 1.60
N LEU A 128 22.00 -13.83 2.83
CA LEU A 128 21.29 -12.69 3.40
C LEU A 128 21.96 -12.28 4.72
N PRO A 129 23.04 -11.47 4.66
CA PRO A 129 23.87 -11.15 5.83
C PRO A 129 23.18 -10.15 6.76
N PHE A 130 22.23 -10.63 7.56
CA PHE A 130 21.65 -9.86 8.65
C PHE A 130 22.73 -9.54 9.70
N PRO A 131 22.83 -8.28 10.18
CA PRO A 131 23.88 -7.91 11.13
C PRO A 131 23.72 -8.64 12.47
N LEU A 132 24.76 -9.36 12.89
CA LEU A 132 24.89 -9.91 14.23
C LEU A 132 25.39 -8.83 15.20
N GLU A 133 24.83 -8.82 16.41
CA GLU A 133 25.38 -8.12 17.57
C GLU A 133 26.29 -9.05 18.38
N GLU A 134 25.90 -10.32 18.52
CA GLU A 134 26.65 -11.36 19.23
C GLU A 134 26.67 -12.66 18.41
N GLY A 135 27.80 -13.38 18.45
CA GLY A 135 28.00 -14.64 17.72
C GLY A 135 28.73 -14.51 16.37
N ASP A 136 29.10 -15.65 15.78
CA ASP A 136 29.82 -15.72 14.50
C ASP A 136 28.90 -16.20 13.38
N ALA A 137 28.71 -15.39 12.34
CA ALA A 137 27.89 -15.69 11.16
C ALA A 137 28.25 -17.01 10.47
N GLY A 138 29.53 -17.41 10.50
CA GLY A 138 30.00 -18.63 9.85
C GLY A 138 29.66 -19.92 10.59
N VAL A 139 29.32 -19.83 11.88
CA VAL A 139 29.18 -21.00 12.77
C VAL A 139 27.86 -21.03 13.52
N CYS A 140 27.21 -19.88 13.75
CA CYS A 140 26.00 -19.78 14.57
C CYS A 140 24.83 -20.64 14.06
N MET A 141 24.76 -20.96 12.77
CA MET A 141 23.72 -21.82 12.20
C MET A 141 24.23 -23.22 11.81
N SER A 142 25.40 -23.63 12.27
CA SER A 142 26.00 -24.93 11.93
C SER A 142 25.47 -26.10 12.76
N GLN A 143 24.87 -25.82 13.93
CA GLN A 143 24.33 -26.86 14.81
C GLN A 143 22.84 -27.09 14.53
N PRO A 144 22.34 -28.34 14.54
CA PRO A 144 20.93 -28.65 14.23
C PRO A 144 19.91 -27.93 15.13
N ASN A 145 20.25 -27.69 16.39
CA ASN A 145 19.37 -27.05 17.37
C ASN A 145 19.79 -25.60 17.65
N ALA A 146 20.41 -24.92 16.68
CA ALA A 146 20.77 -23.52 16.85
C ALA A 146 19.56 -22.59 16.72
N LEU A 147 19.54 -21.56 17.57
CA LEU A 147 18.53 -20.51 17.62
C LEU A 147 19.22 -19.15 17.58
N LEU A 148 18.84 -18.33 16.61
CA LEU A 148 19.23 -16.92 16.58
C LEU A 148 18.01 -16.10 16.98
N LEU A 149 18.25 -15.08 17.80
CA LEU A 149 17.20 -14.19 18.30
C LEU A 149 17.49 -12.76 17.86
N THR A 150 16.46 -11.99 17.54
CA THR A 150 16.61 -10.54 17.41
C THR A 150 16.88 -9.90 18.78
N HIS A 151 17.54 -8.75 18.80
CA HIS A 151 17.84 -7.99 20.02
C HIS A 151 16.61 -7.82 20.91
N SER A 152 15.49 -7.40 20.31
CA SER A 152 14.24 -7.18 21.04
C SER A 152 13.69 -8.46 21.67
N LEU A 153 13.75 -9.61 20.97
CA LEU A 153 13.27 -10.87 21.52
C LEU A 153 14.21 -11.40 22.60
N ALA A 154 15.53 -11.33 22.38
CA ALA A 154 16.52 -11.70 23.37
C ALA A 154 16.33 -10.91 24.67
N LYS A 155 16.15 -9.60 24.58
CA LYS A 155 15.85 -8.74 25.74
C LYS A 155 14.52 -9.11 26.41
N LYS A 156 13.46 -9.39 25.65
CA LYS A 156 12.17 -9.81 26.20
C LYS A 156 12.27 -11.13 26.95
N LEU A 157 13.04 -12.09 26.46
CA LEU A 157 13.15 -13.42 27.05
C LEU A 157 14.11 -13.41 28.26
N PHE A 158 15.31 -12.85 28.10
CA PHE A 158 16.42 -12.91 29.08
C PHE A 158 16.60 -11.65 29.95
N GLY A 159 15.88 -10.56 29.68
CA GLY A 159 16.02 -9.26 30.37
C GLY A 159 17.12 -8.38 29.77
N ASP A 160 18.20 -9.00 29.29
CA ASP A 160 19.27 -8.37 28.53
C ASP A 160 19.67 -9.26 27.34
N ALA A 161 19.92 -8.66 26.18
CA ALA A 161 20.28 -9.36 24.95
C ALA A 161 21.67 -10.03 25.06
N SER A 162 22.62 -9.40 25.77
CA SER A 162 23.98 -9.94 25.94
C SER A 162 24.00 -11.27 26.72
N ALA A 163 23.02 -11.49 27.59
CA ALA A 163 22.90 -12.68 28.42
C ALA A 163 22.31 -13.91 27.70
N ALA A 164 21.85 -13.74 26.45
CA ALA A 164 21.16 -14.77 25.69
C ALA A 164 22.10 -15.88 25.20
N MET A 165 23.35 -15.56 24.88
CA MET A 165 24.29 -16.48 24.26
C MET A 165 24.51 -17.77 25.07
N GLY A 166 24.45 -18.92 24.38
CA GLY A 166 24.66 -20.25 24.94
C GLY A 166 23.50 -20.80 25.77
N LYS A 167 22.41 -20.03 25.98
CA LYS A 167 21.24 -20.48 26.75
C LYS A 167 20.41 -21.49 25.96
N MET A 168 19.78 -22.42 26.68
CA MET A 168 18.85 -23.40 26.11
C MET A 168 17.42 -22.89 26.25
N VAL A 169 16.70 -22.79 25.15
CA VAL A 169 15.29 -22.40 25.08
C VAL A 169 14.50 -23.61 24.62
N ARG A 170 13.42 -23.94 25.33
CA ARG A 170 12.53 -25.03 24.96
C ARG A 170 11.42 -24.51 24.07
N THR A 171 11.06 -25.29 23.06
CA THR A 171 9.94 -25.00 22.16
C THR A 171 8.90 -26.10 22.31
N GLU A 172 7.61 -25.72 22.28
CA GLU A 172 6.51 -26.64 22.58
C GLU A 172 6.26 -27.66 21.45
N ASP A 173 6.45 -27.23 20.21
CA ASP A 173 6.24 -28.00 18.97
C ASP A 173 7.07 -29.29 18.84
N SER A 174 8.28 -29.32 19.40
CA SER A 174 9.26 -30.39 19.14
C SER A 174 9.82 -31.03 20.42
N ALA A 175 9.35 -30.62 21.59
CA ALA A 175 9.94 -30.95 22.91
C ALA A 175 11.48 -30.76 22.98
N SER A 176 12.06 -30.06 22.00
CA SER A 176 13.48 -29.96 21.79
C SER A 176 14.02 -28.68 22.41
N PHE A 177 15.24 -28.76 22.91
CA PHE A 177 15.96 -27.60 23.40
C PHE A 177 16.82 -27.03 22.27
N PHE A 178 16.63 -25.75 21.99
CA PHE A 178 17.45 -24.99 21.08
C PHE A 178 18.46 -24.15 21.84
N GLN A 179 19.71 -24.16 21.41
CA GLN A 179 20.76 -23.34 21.97
C GLN A 179 20.80 -21.99 21.25
N VAL A 180 20.82 -20.89 22.02
CA VAL A 180 21.04 -19.56 21.45
C VAL A 180 22.50 -19.43 21.01
N THR A 181 22.73 -19.33 19.71
CA THR A 181 24.08 -19.30 19.10
C THR A 181 24.41 -17.95 18.46
N GLY A 182 23.47 -17.02 18.44
CA GLY A 182 23.67 -15.66 17.96
C GLY A 182 22.53 -14.72 18.32
N VAL A 183 22.85 -13.44 18.43
CA VAL A 183 21.86 -12.36 18.59
C VAL A 183 22.00 -11.41 17.41
N LEU A 184 20.92 -11.23 16.66
CA LEU A 184 20.82 -10.36 15.50
C LEU A 184 20.33 -8.97 15.92
N LYS A 185 20.71 -7.95 15.16
CA LYS A 185 19.98 -6.68 15.19
C LYS A 185 18.53 -6.92 14.77
N ASP A 186 17.62 -6.11 15.30
CA ASP A 186 16.22 -6.16 14.89
C ASP A 186 16.10 -5.93 13.37
N VAL A 187 15.25 -6.72 12.72
CA VAL A 187 15.04 -6.64 11.28
C VAL A 187 14.50 -5.26 10.91
N PRO A 188 15.10 -4.56 9.93
CA PRO A 188 14.63 -3.23 9.53
C PRO A 188 13.16 -3.22 9.10
N ALA A 189 12.49 -2.08 9.31
CA ALA A 189 11.10 -1.90 8.90
C ALA A 189 10.91 -2.09 7.38
N ASN A 190 11.89 -1.64 6.58
CA ASN A 190 11.99 -1.78 5.13
C ASN A 190 12.65 -3.12 4.72
N SER A 191 12.13 -4.22 5.23
CA SER A 191 12.45 -5.56 4.76
C SER A 191 11.17 -6.38 4.63
N HIS A 192 11.08 -7.20 3.58
CA HIS A 192 9.99 -8.17 3.40
C HIS A 192 10.10 -9.33 4.39
N PHE A 193 11.28 -9.55 4.99
CA PHE A 193 11.43 -10.44 6.12
C PHE A 193 10.86 -9.79 7.38
N LYS A 194 10.05 -10.54 8.13
CA LYS A 194 9.55 -10.19 9.46
C LYS A 194 9.68 -11.42 10.35
N PHE A 195 10.78 -11.50 11.08
CA PHE A 195 11.02 -12.57 12.04
C PHE A 195 11.65 -12.01 13.31
N SER A 196 11.37 -12.66 14.43
CA SER A 196 11.98 -12.41 15.73
C SER A 196 12.99 -13.48 16.10
N ALA A 197 12.91 -14.67 15.49
CA ALA A 197 13.86 -15.76 15.67
C ALA A 197 14.10 -16.57 14.39
N LEU A 198 15.30 -17.14 14.28
CA LEU A 198 15.66 -18.11 13.24
C LEU A 198 16.09 -19.43 13.89
N ARG A 199 15.53 -20.53 13.42
CA ARG A 199 15.97 -21.89 13.73
C ARG A 199 16.68 -22.48 12.53
N VAL A 200 17.61 -23.40 12.76
CA VAL A 200 18.24 -24.12 11.66
C VAL A 200 17.26 -25.13 11.06
N LEU A 201 17.11 -25.07 9.73
CA LEU A 201 16.33 -26.06 9.00
C LEU A 201 17.02 -27.42 9.07
N PRO A 202 16.34 -28.50 9.49
CA PRO A 202 16.96 -29.82 9.61
C PRO A 202 17.55 -30.32 8.28
N ALA A 203 18.75 -30.91 8.32
CA ALA A 203 19.48 -31.34 7.12
C ALA A 203 18.73 -32.36 6.24
N GLY A 204 17.77 -33.10 6.81
CA GLY A 204 16.91 -34.07 6.11
C GLY A 204 15.54 -33.53 5.70
N TYR A 205 15.28 -32.22 5.82
CA TYR A 205 14.00 -31.65 5.46
C TYR A 205 13.75 -31.77 3.95
N ASN A 206 12.95 -32.78 3.60
CA ASN A 206 12.48 -33.16 2.26
C ASN A 206 10.96 -33.35 2.28
N ALA A 207 10.22 -32.41 2.88
CA ALA A 207 8.77 -32.50 3.02
C ALA A 207 8.12 -32.90 1.68
N ASP A 208 7.51 -34.09 1.64
CA ASP A 208 6.73 -34.69 0.54
C ASP A 208 7.32 -34.62 -0.89
N GLY A 209 8.63 -34.41 -1.03
CA GLY A 209 9.32 -34.37 -2.32
C GLY A 209 9.01 -33.11 -3.16
N TRP A 210 8.49 -33.29 -4.37
CA TRP A 210 8.27 -32.21 -5.36
C TRP A 210 6.87 -31.59 -5.32
N GLN A 211 5.97 -32.12 -4.49
CA GLN A 211 4.56 -31.72 -4.49
C GLN A 211 4.18 -30.76 -3.35
N ASN A 212 5.16 -30.34 -2.55
CA ASN A 212 4.94 -29.33 -1.51
C ASN A 212 5.72 -28.04 -1.84
N PHE A 213 5.02 -26.90 -1.82
CA PHE A 213 5.54 -25.58 -2.19
C PHE A 213 5.51 -24.64 -0.98
N ASP A 214 6.27 -24.97 0.06
CA ASP A 214 6.28 -24.28 1.35
C ASP A 214 7.59 -23.51 1.63
N VAL A 215 8.63 -23.73 0.82
CA VAL A 215 9.96 -23.16 1.04
C VAL A 215 10.27 -22.01 0.09
N TYR A 216 10.77 -20.90 0.63
CA TYR A 216 11.35 -19.81 -0.17
C TYR A 216 12.83 -20.11 -0.44
N THR A 217 13.21 -20.22 -1.71
CA THR A 217 14.60 -20.48 -2.10
C THR A 217 15.26 -19.20 -2.62
N TYR A 218 16.29 -18.74 -1.92
CA TYR A 218 17.12 -17.60 -2.31
C TYR A 218 18.46 -18.08 -2.86
N LEU A 219 18.93 -17.42 -3.91
CA LEU A 219 20.15 -17.73 -4.65
C LEU A 219 21.07 -16.52 -4.59
N LEU A 220 22.29 -16.71 -4.11
CA LEU A 220 23.38 -15.75 -4.27
C LEU A 220 24.16 -16.12 -5.54
N LEU A 221 24.15 -15.25 -6.54
CA LEU A 221 24.92 -15.46 -7.76
C LEU A 221 26.38 -15.07 -7.59
N ARG A 222 27.28 -15.71 -8.34
CA ARG A 222 28.70 -15.32 -8.41
C ARG A 222 28.85 -13.91 -8.98
N LYS A 223 29.90 -13.21 -8.55
CA LYS A 223 30.25 -11.89 -9.10
C LYS A 223 30.46 -11.99 -10.62
N GLY A 224 29.74 -11.17 -11.39
CA GLY A 224 29.82 -11.12 -12.85
C GLY A 224 29.01 -12.19 -13.60
N ALA A 225 28.21 -13.01 -12.91
CA ALA A 225 27.29 -13.93 -13.58
C ALA A 225 26.25 -13.16 -14.40
N ASP A 226 26.03 -13.59 -15.65
CA ASP A 226 24.96 -13.04 -16.49
C ASP A 226 23.64 -13.73 -16.16
N ILE A 227 22.72 -12.96 -15.56
CA ILE A 227 21.38 -13.45 -15.19
C ILE A 227 20.61 -13.98 -16.40
N LYS A 228 20.74 -13.36 -17.58
CA LYS A 228 20.01 -13.80 -18.78
C LYS A 228 20.49 -15.16 -19.27
N SER A 229 21.80 -15.39 -19.21
CA SER A 229 22.40 -16.70 -19.49
C SER A 229 21.89 -17.77 -18.53
N LEU A 230 21.84 -17.48 -17.22
CA LEU A 230 21.29 -18.41 -16.23
C LEU A 230 19.81 -18.70 -16.49
N GLU A 231 18.98 -17.66 -16.67
CA GLU A 231 17.55 -17.77 -16.97
C GLU A 231 17.28 -18.61 -18.22
N SER A 232 18.11 -18.51 -19.26
CA SER A 232 17.96 -19.30 -20.48
C SER A 232 18.15 -20.81 -20.26
N LYS A 233 18.82 -21.22 -19.18
CA LYS A 233 19.06 -22.63 -18.84
C LYS A 233 17.98 -23.21 -17.92
N LEU A 234 17.25 -22.36 -17.18
CA LEU A 234 16.25 -22.80 -16.20
C LEU A 234 15.08 -23.61 -16.79
N PRO A 235 14.65 -23.46 -18.06
CA PRO A 235 13.68 -24.38 -18.65
C PRO A 235 14.09 -25.85 -18.53
N GLN A 236 15.39 -26.15 -18.69
CA GLN A 236 15.92 -27.51 -18.56
C GLN A 236 15.77 -28.07 -17.14
N PHE A 237 15.79 -27.20 -16.11
CA PHE A 237 15.48 -27.61 -14.74
C PHE A 237 14.05 -28.12 -14.61
N GLY A 238 13.12 -27.37 -15.19
CA GLY A 238 11.70 -27.72 -15.24
C GLY A 238 11.45 -29.04 -15.94
N ASP A 239 11.99 -29.19 -17.15
CA ASP A 239 11.86 -30.39 -17.97
C ASP A 239 12.41 -31.64 -17.29
N ARG A 240 13.57 -31.50 -16.62
CA ARG A 240 14.27 -32.63 -16.02
C ARG A 240 13.66 -33.07 -14.70
N TYR A 241 13.21 -32.14 -13.87
CA TYR A 241 12.86 -32.45 -12.49
C TYR A 241 11.41 -32.14 -12.10
N VAL A 242 10.79 -31.09 -12.65
CA VAL A 242 9.47 -30.61 -12.19
C VAL A 242 8.34 -31.20 -13.03
N ILE A 243 8.40 -31.08 -14.36
CA ILE A 243 7.36 -31.56 -15.28
C ILE A 243 7.06 -33.06 -15.10
N PRO A 244 8.06 -33.96 -14.92
CA PRO A 244 7.79 -35.37 -14.64
C PRO A 244 6.95 -35.63 -13.38
N GLN A 245 6.97 -34.70 -12.43
CA GLN A 245 6.24 -34.78 -11.15
C GLN A 245 4.83 -34.18 -11.23
N MET A 246 4.59 -33.29 -12.21
CA MET A 246 3.31 -32.61 -12.42
C MET A 246 2.41 -33.31 -13.45
N GLY A 247 2.98 -34.16 -14.31
CA GLY A 247 2.26 -34.90 -15.35
C GLY A 247 2.22 -34.22 -16.72
N SER A 248 1.67 -34.91 -17.71
CA SER A 248 1.62 -34.43 -19.10
C SER A 248 0.68 -33.24 -19.27
N GLY A 249 1.07 -32.26 -20.11
CA GLY A 249 0.24 -31.09 -20.45
C GLY A 249 0.44 -29.87 -19.56
N VAL A 250 1.45 -29.89 -18.69
CA VAL A 250 1.85 -28.75 -17.86
C VAL A 250 2.98 -27.98 -18.56
N THR A 251 2.81 -26.67 -18.71
CA THR A 251 3.91 -25.76 -19.04
C THR A 251 4.43 -25.18 -17.74
N TYR A 252 5.74 -25.30 -17.50
CA TYR A 252 6.38 -24.83 -16.29
C TYR A 252 7.55 -23.92 -16.63
N HIS A 253 7.63 -22.79 -15.93
CA HIS A 253 8.70 -21.81 -16.04
C HIS A 253 9.12 -21.36 -14.64
N MET A 254 10.37 -21.67 -14.28
CA MET A 254 10.99 -21.07 -13.11
C MET A 254 11.54 -19.69 -13.49
N LYS A 255 11.25 -18.68 -12.68
CA LYS A 255 11.77 -17.31 -12.85
C LYS A 255 12.66 -16.93 -11.68
N LEU A 256 13.63 -16.06 -11.93
CA LEU A 256 14.48 -15.50 -10.89
C LEU A 256 14.05 -14.06 -10.62
N GLN A 257 13.55 -13.82 -9.42
CA GLN A 257 13.10 -12.50 -9.01
C GLN A 257 14.19 -11.78 -8.20
N PRO A 258 14.68 -10.60 -8.62
CA PRO A 258 15.65 -9.84 -7.85
C PRO A 258 15.12 -9.50 -6.45
N LEU A 259 15.97 -9.63 -5.42
CA LEU A 259 15.62 -9.37 -4.01
C LEU A 259 14.96 -8.00 -3.79
N THR A 260 15.51 -6.96 -4.42
CA THR A 260 15.02 -5.56 -4.31
C THR A 260 13.69 -5.31 -5.01
N SER A 261 13.26 -6.22 -5.91
CA SER A 261 11.99 -6.09 -6.64
C SER A 261 10.80 -6.67 -5.89
N ILE A 262 11.03 -7.53 -4.89
CA ILE A 262 10.00 -8.32 -4.21
C ILE A 262 8.93 -7.39 -3.61
N HIS A 263 9.34 -6.35 -2.89
CA HIS A 263 8.39 -5.47 -2.21
C HIS A 263 7.43 -4.75 -3.15
N LEU A 264 7.91 -4.19 -4.28
CA LEU A 264 7.10 -3.28 -5.11
C LEU A 264 6.47 -3.93 -6.35
N HIS A 265 7.00 -5.08 -6.78
CA HIS A 265 6.61 -5.72 -8.04
C HIS A 265 6.07 -7.13 -7.85
N SER A 266 6.26 -7.74 -6.68
CA SER A 266 5.75 -9.08 -6.45
C SER A 266 4.29 -9.05 -6.04
N HIS A 267 3.49 -9.83 -6.77
CA HIS A 267 2.07 -10.06 -6.49
C HIS A 267 1.76 -11.56 -6.69
N LEU A 268 2.71 -12.41 -6.28
CA LEU A 268 2.62 -13.86 -6.42
C LEU A 268 1.77 -14.44 -5.28
N GLY A 269 1.27 -15.66 -5.43
CA GLY A 269 0.71 -16.40 -4.30
C GLY A 269 1.80 -16.78 -3.28
N TYR A 270 1.39 -16.93 -2.01
CA TYR A 270 2.28 -17.29 -0.90
C TYR A 270 3.44 -16.30 -0.72
N GLU A 271 3.16 -15.01 -0.65
CA GLU A 271 4.16 -14.01 -0.29
C GLU A 271 4.39 -13.99 1.22
N MET A 272 5.65 -13.84 1.65
CA MET A 272 6.03 -13.88 3.06
C MET A 272 5.48 -12.69 3.87
N GLY A 273 5.16 -11.59 3.19
CA GLY A 273 4.57 -10.40 3.79
C GLY A 273 3.79 -9.60 2.75
N PRO A 274 3.03 -8.57 3.18
CA PRO A 274 2.26 -7.75 2.27
C PRO A 274 3.19 -6.97 1.33
N ASN A 275 3.03 -7.17 0.02
CA ASN A 275 3.75 -6.39 -0.97
C ASN A 275 3.20 -4.97 -1.06
N GLY A 276 4.08 -4.02 -1.36
CA GLY A 276 3.72 -2.72 -1.90
C GLY A 276 3.34 -2.80 -3.37
N ASN A 277 2.94 -1.67 -3.94
CA ASN A 277 2.64 -1.56 -5.37
C ASN A 277 3.40 -0.36 -5.95
N VAL A 278 4.24 -0.62 -6.95
CA VAL A 278 5.03 0.42 -7.63
C VAL A 278 4.16 1.54 -8.21
N LEU A 279 2.92 1.23 -8.61
CA LEU A 279 1.96 2.23 -9.09
C LEU A 279 1.76 3.32 -8.04
N TYR A 280 1.71 2.98 -6.76
CA TYR A 280 1.50 3.94 -5.68
C TYR A 280 2.72 4.82 -5.47
N VAL A 281 3.93 4.28 -5.65
CA VAL A 281 5.16 5.07 -5.66
C VAL A 281 5.10 6.11 -6.78
N TYR A 282 4.69 5.72 -7.99
CA TYR A 282 4.52 6.66 -9.11
C TYR A 282 3.43 7.70 -8.85
N VAL A 283 2.27 7.30 -8.31
CA VAL A 283 1.19 8.23 -8.00
C VAL A 283 1.63 9.24 -6.93
N PHE A 284 2.29 8.80 -5.85
CA PHE A 284 2.78 9.72 -4.81
C PHE A 284 3.85 10.68 -5.32
N LEU A 285 4.77 10.20 -6.16
CA LEU A 285 5.75 11.05 -6.82
C LEU A 285 5.06 12.09 -7.72
N PHE A 286 4.05 11.67 -8.49
CA PHE A 286 3.28 12.52 -9.37
C PHE A 286 2.46 13.57 -8.61
N VAL A 287 1.75 13.18 -7.55
CA VAL A 287 1.01 14.12 -6.69
C VAL A 287 1.94 15.12 -6.02
N GLY A 288 3.10 14.68 -5.53
CA GLY A 288 4.10 15.57 -4.93
C GLY A 288 4.63 16.61 -5.92
N LEU A 289 4.90 16.19 -7.15
CA LEU A 289 5.29 17.08 -8.24
C LEU A 289 4.17 18.07 -8.59
N LEU A 290 2.93 17.61 -8.70
CA LEU A 290 1.77 18.45 -9.01
C LEU A 290 1.56 19.53 -7.94
N ILE A 291 1.66 19.19 -6.66
CA ILE A 291 1.54 20.13 -5.55
C ILE A 291 2.67 21.17 -5.57
N LEU A 292 3.90 20.73 -5.86
CA LEU A 292 5.03 21.63 -6.03
C LEU A 292 4.82 22.58 -7.22
N VAL A 293 4.30 22.09 -8.33
CA VAL A 293 3.94 22.90 -9.50
C VAL A 293 2.86 23.93 -9.14
N ILE A 294 1.81 23.55 -8.40
CA ILE A 294 0.80 24.49 -7.89
C ILE A 294 1.46 25.58 -7.04
N ALA A 295 2.38 25.23 -6.13
CA ALA A 295 3.09 26.21 -5.30
C ALA A 295 3.98 27.16 -6.12
N CYS A 296 4.69 26.64 -7.13
CA CYS A 296 5.48 27.43 -8.07
C CYS A 296 4.60 28.38 -8.90
N ILE A 297 3.47 27.90 -9.43
CA ILE A 297 2.53 28.71 -10.20
C ILE A 297 1.94 29.82 -9.33
N ASN A 298 1.58 29.51 -8.08
CA ASN A 298 1.11 30.49 -7.13
C ASN A 298 2.15 31.61 -6.93
N TYR A 299 3.40 31.23 -6.65
CA TYR A 299 4.50 32.20 -6.56
C TYR A 299 4.66 33.03 -7.84
N MET A 300 4.71 32.40 -9.01
CA MET A 300 4.85 33.08 -10.30
C MET A 300 3.72 34.12 -10.51
N ASN A 301 2.48 33.73 -10.20
CA ASN A 301 1.31 34.58 -10.37
C ASN A 301 1.36 35.81 -9.47
N LEU A 302 1.73 35.64 -8.19
CA LEU A 302 1.85 36.76 -7.26
C LEU A 302 3.07 37.63 -7.58
N ALA A 303 4.22 37.02 -7.88
CA ALA A 303 5.46 37.71 -8.22
C ALA A 303 5.28 38.59 -9.45
N THR A 304 4.65 38.07 -10.50
CA THR A 304 4.38 38.85 -11.72
C THR A 304 3.33 39.92 -11.53
N ALA A 305 2.29 39.67 -10.73
CA ALA A 305 1.33 40.71 -10.34
C ALA A 305 2.05 41.88 -9.66
N ARG A 306 2.89 41.61 -8.67
CA ARG A 306 3.70 42.63 -7.98
C ARG A 306 4.70 43.32 -8.90
N ALA A 307 5.25 42.60 -9.89
CA ALA A 307 6.24 43.12 -10.80
C ALA A 307 5.74 44.37 -11.59
N VAL A 308 4.43 44.45 -11.85
CA VAL A 308 3.77 45.61 -12.45
C VAL A 308 3.99 46.89 -11.62
N GLY A 309 3.95 46.80 -10.29
CA GLY A 309 4.24 47.93 -9.40
C GLY A 309 5.72 48.35 -9.38
N ARG A 310 6.62 47.51 -9.90
CA ARG A 310 8.07 47.72 -9.94
C ARG A 310 8.58 48.09 -11.33
N VAL A 311 7.69 48.34 -12.29
CA VAL A 311 8.05 48.72 -13.67
C VAL A 311 8.88 50.02 -13.70
N LYS A 312 8.57 51.01 -12.84
CA LYS A 312 9.37 52.24 -12.72
C LYS A 312 10.80 51.97 -12.25
N GLU A 313 10.98 51.08 -11.27
CA GLU A 313 12.31 50.68 -10.76
C GLU A 313 13.17 50.06 -11.88
N VAL A 314 12.58 49.14 -12.65
CA VAL A 314 13.26 48.49 -13.78
C VAL A 314 13.57 49.47 -14.90
N GLY A 315 12.65 50.39 -15.19
CA GLY A 315 12.85 51.45 -16.18
C GLY A 315 14.04 52.36 -15.84
N VAL A 316 14.14 52.80 -14.59
CA VAL A 316 15.27 53.62 -14.11
C VAL A 316 16.59 52.86 -14.20
N ARG A 317 16.64 51.59 -13.79
CA ARG A 317 17.88 50.80 -13.86
C ARG A 317 18.34 50.52 -15.29
N LYS A 318 17.42 50.25 -16.22
CA LYS A 318 17.77 50.12 -17.65
C LYS A 318 18.27 51.43 -18.23
N ALA A 319 17.69 52.57 -17.82
CA ALA A 319 18.19 53.87 -18.22
C ALA A 319 19.59 54.17 -17.67
N LEU A 320 19.93 53.63 -16.49
CA LEU A 320 21.26 53.68 -15.88
C LEU A 320 22.23 52.62 -16.40
N GLY A 321 21.88 51.87 -17.45
CA GLY A 321 22.77 50.93 -18.14
C GLY A 321 22.64 49.45 -17.74
N SER A 322 21.73 49.08 -16.84
CA SER A 322 21.55 47.65 -16.50
C SER A 322 21.00 46.84 -17.67
N GLY A 323 21.74 45.80 -18.05
CA GLY A 323 21.36 44.87 -19.11
C GLY A 323 20.19 43.96 -18.75
N ARG A 324 19.61 43.29 -19.76
CA ARG A 324 18.49 42.34 -19.58
C ARG A 324 18.82 41.21 -18.61
N GLU A 325 20.05 40.68 -18.69
CA GLU A 325 20.51 39.57 -17.86
C GLU A 325 20.74 39.96 -16.39
N GLU A 326 21.17 41.19 -16.11
CA GLU A 326 21.37 41.65 -14.73
C GLU A 326 20.04 41.78 -13.99
N ILE A 327 19.01 42.25 -14.70
CA ILE A 327 17.64 42.34 -14.16
C ILE A 327 17.08 40.93 -13.94
N ALA A 328 17.28 40.01 -14.88
CA ALA A 328 16.87 38.62 -14.73
C ALA A 328 17.55 37.95 -13.51
N ARG A 329 18.89 38.10 -13.37
CA ARG A 329 19.66 37.57 -12.23
C ARG A 329 19.19 38.14 -10.89
N MET A 330 18.81 39.42 -10.83
CA MET A 330 18.25 40.02 -9.62
C MET A 330 16.92 39.37 -9.19
N PHE A 331 15.98 39.21 -10.12
CA PHE A 331 14.68 38.58 -9.82
C PHE A 331 14.83 37.08 -9.50
N MET A 332 15.78 36.40 -10.15
CA MET A 332 16.11 35.02 -9.84
C MET A 332 16.68 34.88 -8.42
N ALA A 333 17.57 35.81 -8.01
CA ALA A 333 18.09 35.85 -6.64
C ALA A 333 17.00 36.13 -5.60
N GLU A 334 16.02 36.99 -5.90
CA GLU A 334 14.86 37.22 -5.02
C GLU A 334 14.00 35.95 -4.87
N SER A 335 13.80 35.21 -5.98
CA SER A 335 13.04 33.95 -5.99
C SER A 335 13.74 32.84 -5.21
N LEU A 336 15.06 32.69 -5.42
CA LEU A 336 15.89 31.72 -4.70
C LEU A 336 15.94 32.03 -3.20
N LEU A 337 16.11 33.30 -2.81
CA LEU A 337 16.13 33.70 -1.40
C LEU A 337 14.78 33.40 -0.72
N LEU A 338 13.67 33.71 -1.39
CA LEU A 338 12.33 33.43 -0.84
C LEU A 338 12.08 31.92 -0.72
N THR A 339 12.50 31.13 -1.71
CA THR A 339 12.40 29.66 -1.67
C THR A 339 13.26 29.07 -0.56
N LEU A 340 14.48 29.58 -0.33
CA LEU A 340 15.35 29.14 0.75
C LEU A 340 14.74 29.42 2.13
N ILE A 341 14.18 30.62 2.34
CA ILE A 341 13.45 30.94 3.59
C ILE A 341 12.25 30.02 3.76
N SER A 342 11.51 29.78 2.68
CA SER A 342 10.34 28.87 2.68
C SER A 342 10.74 27.44 3.01
N ALA A 343 11.91 26.98 2.57
CA ALA A 343 12.44 25.65 2.88
C ALA A 343 12.77 25.48 4.37
N VAL A 344 13.32 26.50 5.02
CA VAL A 344 13.55 26.47 6.47
C VAL A 344 12.23 26.34 7.23
N VAL A 345 11.21 27.10 6.83
CA VAL A 345 9.86 26.96 7.39
C VAL A 345 9.27 25.57 7.08
N ALA A 346 9.47 25.08 5.86
CA ALA A 346 9.02 23.75 5.42
C ALA A 346 9.62 22.64 6.27
N LEU A 347 10.92 22.71 6.61
CA LEU A 347 11.57 21.74 7.51
C LEU A 347 10.91 21.74 8.89
N GLY A 348 10.60 22.92 9.44
CA GLY A 348 9.84 23.03 10.69
C GLY A 348 8.45 22.38 10.58
N LEU A 349 7.74 22.62 9.48
CA LEU A 349 6.44 21.99 9.21
C LEU A 349 6.55 20.46 9.07
N VAL A 350 7.59 19.96 8.39
CA VAL A 350 7.84 18.53 8.25
C VAL A 350 8.06 17.90 9.62
N VAL A 351 8.91 18.48 10.48
CA VAL A 351 9.17 17.94 11.82
C VAL A 351 7.89 17.87 12.65
N LEU A 352 7.01 18.88 12.55
CA LEU A 352 5.73 18.88 13.25
C LEU A 352 4.72 17.89 12.65
N ALA A 353 4.72 17.71 11.33
CA ALA A 353 3.78 16.84 10.63
C ALA A 353 4.20 15.37 10.62
N LEU A 354 5.49 15.06 10.75
CA LEU A 354 6.03 13.70 10.61
C LEU A 354 5.43 12.70 11.60
N PRO A 355 5.23 13.01 12.90
CA PRO A 355 4.62 12.07 13.84
C PRO A 355 3.18 11.71 13.44
N TYR A 356 2.40 12.72 13.02
CA TYR A 356 1.05 12.49 12.52
C TYR A 356 1.08 11.68 11.23
N PHE A 357 1.96 12.04 10.29
CA PHE A 357 2.12 11.32 9.03
C PHE A 357 2.51 9.86 9.25
N ASN A 358 3.42 9.58 10.18
CA ASN A 358 3.85 8.23 10.55
C ASN A 358 2.72 7.42 11.18
N HIS A 359 1.95 8.04 12.07
CA HIS A 359 0.77 7.41 12.68
C HIS A 359 -0.28 7.10 11.61
N PHE A 360 -0.58 8.05 10.73
CA PHE A 360 -1.51 7.83 9.62
C PHE A 360 -0.96 6.76 8.68
N ALA A 361 0.19 6.96 8.06
CA ALA A 361 0.75 6.04 7.06
C ALA A 361 1.19 4.67 7.61
N HIS A 362 1.09 4.43 8.93
CA HIS A 362 1.67 3.26 9.60
C HIS A 362 3.14 3.02 9.21
N ARG A 363 3.91 4.12 9.19
CA ARG A 363 5.34 4.12 8.84
C ARG A 363 6.15 4.73 9.98
N GLN A 364 7.44 4.46 9.98
CA GLN A 364 8.42 5.04 10.90
C GLN A 364 9.43 5.87 10.12
N LEU A 365 8.95 6.85 9.35
CA LEU A 365 9.83 7.74 8.60
C LEU A 365 10.52 8.70 9.56
N VAL A 366 11.79 8.96 9.32
CA VAL A 366 12.58 9.93 10.07
C VAL A 366 13.16 10.95 9.11
N LEU A 367 13.28 12.20 9.55
CA LEU A 367 13.76 13.29 8.68
C LEU A 367 15.13 12.97 8.06
N TRP A 368 16.00 12.31 8.83
CA TRP A 368 17.39 12.01 8.47
C TRP A 368 17.60 10.55 8.03
N GLN A 369 16.58 9.89 7.48
CA GLN A 369 16.56 8.45 7.20
C GLN A 369 17.76 7.95 6.38
N PHE A 370 18.33 8.80 5.52
CA PHE A 370 19.45 8.47 4.64
C PHE A 370 20.78 9.10 5.08
N GLY A 371 20.83 9.61 6.31
CA GLY A 371 21.95 10.38 6.86
C GLY A 371 21.84 11.87 6.57
N VAL A 372 22.47 12.67 7.44
CA VAL A 372 22.37 14.13 7.41
C VAL A 372 22.85 14.72 6.08
N ALA A 373 24.02 14.29 5.59
CA ALA A 373 24.62 14.84 4.37
C ALA A 373 23.74 14.63 3.12
N ARG A 374 23.22 13.41 2.91
CA ARG A 374 22.36 13.09 1.76
C ARG A 374 21.02 13.84 1.83
N THR A 375 20.44 13.90 3.02
CA THR A 375 19.18 14.62 3.28
C THR A 375 19.33 16.11 2.96
N VAL A 376 20.39 16.76 3.48
CA VAL A 376 20.67 18.17 3.19
C VAL A 376 20.90 18.39 1.69
N GLY A 377 21.67 17.51 1.03
CA GLY A 377 21.89 17.58 -0.41
C GLY A 377 20.58 17.51 -1.22
N ALA A 378 19.69 16.59 -0.88
CA ALA A 378 18.39 16.44 -1.54
C ALA A 378 17.46 17.63 -1.31
N VAL A 379 17.39 18.16 -0.08
CA VAL A 379 16.62 19.38 0.23
C VAL A 379 17.18 20.58 -0.55
N LEU A 380 18.50 20.75 -0.58
CA LEU A 380 19.13 21.84 -1.36
C LEU A 380 18.82 21.72 -2.85
N LEU A 381 18.86 20.52 -3.41
CA LEU A 381 18.49 20.28 -4.80
C LEU A 381 17.02 20.64 -5.05
N LEU A 382 16.11 20.23 -4.16
CA LEU A 382 14.69 20.58 -4.24
C LEU A 382 14.47 22.10 -4.18
N VAL A 383 15.19 22.81 -3.30
CA VAL A 383 15.12 24.27 -3.17
C VAL A 383 15.63 24.97 -4.42
N LEU A 384 16.77 24.53 -4.97
CA LEU A 384 17.32 25.09 -6.19
C LEU A 384 16.37 24.86 -7.36
N PHE A 385 15.88 23.64 -7.54
CA PHE A 385 14.92 23.30 -8.58
C PHE A 385 13.64 24.15 -8.49
N THR A 386 13.04 24.24 -7.29
CA THR A 386 11.82 25.01 -7.04
C THR A 386 12.05 26.50 -7.29
N GLY A 387 13.13 27.07 -6.74
CA GLY A 387 13.42 28.49 -6.87
C GLY A 387 13.78 28.91 -8.30
N LEU A 388 14.43 28.04 -9.06
CA LEU A 388 14.69 28.25 -10.48
C LEU A 388 13.37 28.24 -11.26
N ILE A 389 12.55 27.19 -11.12
CA ILE A 389 11.26 27.10 -11.83
C ILE A 389 10.38 28.30 -11.49
N ALA A 390 10.15 28.55 -10.20
CA ALA A 390 9.31 29.64 -9.73
C ALA A 390 9.83 31.03 -10.20
N GLY A 391 11.14 31.20 -10.34
CA GLY A 391 11.79 32.46 -10.72
C GLY A 391 11.92 32.71 -12.23
N ILE A 392 11.94 31.67 -13.07
CA ILE A 392 12.14 31.80 -14.53
C ILE A 392 11.13 32.77 -15.14
N TYR A 393 9.84 32.57 -14.88
CA TYR A 393 8.79 33.38 -15.51
C TYR A 393 8.85 34.86 -15.08
N PRO A 394 8.87 35.21 -13.77
CA PRO A 394 9.06 36.60 -13.35
C PRO A 394 10.34 37.25 -13.87
N ALA A 395 11.46 36.51 -13.93
CA ALA A 395 12.73 37.02 -14.42
C ALA A 395 12.68 37.34 -15.92
N VAL A 396 12.15 36.42 -16.74
CA VAL A 396 11.99 36.62 -18.19
C VAL A 396 11.00 37.75 -18.47
N PHE A 397 9.86 37.77 -17.77
CA PHE A 397 8.84 38.81 -17.88
C PHE A 397 9.41 40.21 -17.57
N MET A 398 10.11 40.36 -16.44
CA MET A 398 10.63 41.66 -16.03
C MET A 398 11.82 42.14 -16.85
N SER A 399 12.67 41.22 -17.28
CA SER A 399 13.80 41.55 -18.14
C SER A 399 13.34 42.07 -19.52
N GLY A 400 12.13 41.74 -19.98
CA GLY A 400 11.59 42.13 -21.28
C GLY A 400 11.09 43.57 -21.43
N PHE A 401 10.91 44.32 -20.34
CA PHE A 401 10.29 45.67 -20.40
C PHE A 401 11.13 46.69 -21.18
N ARG A 402 10.52 47.40 -22.14
CA ARG A 402 11.17 48.51 -22.86
C ARG A 402 11.08 49.81 -22.04
N VAL A 403 12.18 50.57 -22.01
CA VAL A 403 12.37 51.79 -21.20
C VAL A 403 11.29 52.86 -21.48
N ILE A 404 10.92 53.04 -22.75
CA ILE A 404 9.97 54.08 -23.20
C ILE A 404 8.53 53.80 -22.72
N SER A 405 8.10 52.54 -22.72
CA SER A 405 6.79 52.12 -22.19
C SER A 405 6.73 52.18 -20.65
N ALA A 406 7.85 51.94 -19.97
CA ALA A 406 7.94 51.99 -18.50
C ALA A 406 7.86 53.42 -17.94
N LEU A 407 8.45 54.40 -18.64
CA LEU A 407 8.48 55.81 -18.22
C LEU A 407 7.20 56.58 -18.57
N LYS A 408 6.48 56.20 -19.64
CA LYS A 408 5.21 56.85 -20.05
C LYS A 408 3.96 56.32 -19.33
N GLY A 409 4.08 55.38 -18.39
CA GLY A 409 2.95 54.83 -17.63
C GLY A 409 1.92 54.03 -18.46
N ARG A 410 2.10 53.92 -19.78
CA ARG A 410 1.29 53.05 -20.65
C ARG A 410 1.76 51.61 -20.48
N LEU A 411 1.12 50.91 -19.55
CA LEU A 411 1.16 49.46 -19.47
C LEU A 411 0.67 48.90 -20.82
N SER A 412 1.56 48.30 -21.62
CA SER A 412 1.16 47.46 -22.75
C SER A 412 0.52 46.19 -22.19
N GLY A 413 -0.76 46.29 -21.81
CA GLY A 413 -1.38 45.43 -20.81
C GLY A 413 -2.16 44.21 -21.33
N SER A 414 -2.18 43.90 -22.63
CA SER A 414 -3.08 42.85 -23.16
C SER A 414 -2.44 41.45 -23.28
N SER A 415 -1.19 41.32 -23.74
CA SER A 415 -0.67 39.98 -24.11
C SER A 415 -0.30 39.05 -22.95
N HIS A 416 0.00 39.58 -21.76
CA HIS A 416 0.51 38.78 -20.63
C HIS A 416 -0.57 38.39 -19.59
N ALA A 417 -1.76 38.98 -19.68
CA ALA A 417 -2.89 38.59 -18.83
C ALA A 417 -3.43 37.19 -19.20
N GLY A 418 -3.30 36.79 -20.47
CA GLY A 418 -3.71 35.47 -20.97
C GLY A 418 -2.89 34.31 -20.39
N PHE A 419 -1.57 34.43 -20.32
CA PHE A 419 -0.70 33.38 -19.77
C PHE A 419 -0.97 33.13 -18.29
N ARG A 420 -1.14 34.19 -17.48
CA ARG A 420 -1.53 34.05 -16.06
C ARG A 420 -2.89 33.37 -15.90
N LYS A 421 -3.87 33.74 -16.73
CA LYS A 421 -5.17 33.06 -16.76
C LYS A 421 -5.01 31.57 -17.08
N GLY A 422 -4.13 31.22 -18.03
CA GLY A 422 -3.76 29.84 -18.34
C GLY A 422 -3.13 29.10 -17.15
N LEU A 423 -2.15 29.71 -16.47
CA LEU A 423 -1.53 29.16 -15.28
C LEU A 423 -2.54 28.91 -14.14
N VAL A 424 -3.42 29.87 -13.86
CA VAL A 424 -4.49 29.69 -12.86
C VAL A 424 -5.46 28.59 -13.27
N THR A 425 -5.84 28.52 -14.55
CA THR A 425 -6.71 27.46 -15.08
C THR A 425 -6.06 26.10 -14.91
N PHE A 426 -4.77 25.96 -15.25
CA PHE A 426 -4.01 24.71 -15.09
C PHE A 426 -3.89 24.30 -13.62
N GLN A 427 -3.62 25.25 -12.72
CA GLN A 427 -3.57 25.01 -11.28
C GLN A 427 -4.90 24.47 -10.73
N PHE A 428 -6.03 25.06 -11.12
CA PHE A 428 -7.36 24.57 -10.74
C PHE A 428 -7.69 23.25 -11.42
N MET A 429 -7.23 23.02 -12.64
CA MET A 429 -7.42 21.74 -13.35
C MET A 429 -6.78 20.61 -12.54
N ILE A 430 -5.54 20.80 -12.06
CA ILE A 430 -4.86 19.83 -11.19
C ILE A 430 -5.65 19.58 -9.91
N ALA A 431 -6.09 20.63 -9.22
CA ALA A 431 -6.86 20.48 -7.98
C ALA A 431 -8.19 19.74 -8.19
N ILE A 432 -8.91 20.03 -9.28
CA ILE A 432 -10.14 19.34 -9.66
C ILE A 432 -9.85 17.88 -10.00
N VAL A 433 -8.76 17.60 -10.72
CA VAL A 433 -8.39 16.22 -11.06
C VAL A 433 -8.13 15.40 -9.81
N LEU A 434 -7.31 15.91 -8.89
CA LEU A 434 -7.01 15.24 -7.62
C LEU A 434 -8.28 15.02 -6.78
N THR A 435 -9.17 16.02 -6.75
CA THR A 435 -10.43 15.92 -5.98
C THR A 435 -11.36 14.86 -6.56
N ALA A 436 -11.58 14.88 -7.88
CA ALA A 436 -12.42 13.88 -8.54
C ALA A 436 -11.83 12.46 -8.39
N SER A 437 -10.51 12.30 -8.56
CA SER A 437 -9.84 11.00 -8.37
C SER A 437 -9.99 10.47 -6.94
N THR A 438 -9.86 11.35 -5.93
CA THR A 438 -10.05 10.97 -4.52
C THR A 438 -11.49 10.49 -4.26
N LEU A 439 -12.49 11.19 -4.79
CA LEU A 439 -13.89 10.82 -4.62
C LEU A 439 -14.25 9.50 -5.33
N VAL A 440 -13.69 9.24 -6.52
CA VAL A 440 -13.89 7.94 -7.21
C VAL A 440 -13.21 6.81 -6.42
N ALA A 441 -12.00 7.02 -5.90
CA ALA A 441 -11.33 6.04 -5.06
C ALA A 441 -12.11 5.74 -3.77
N TYR A 442 -12.70 6.78 -3.15
CA TYR A 442 -13.58 6.63 -2.00
C TYR A 442 -14.83 5.81 -2.34
N ASP A 443 -15.50 6.08 -3.46
CA ASP A 443 -16.68 5.34 -3.89
C ASP A 443 -16.36 3.85 -4.15
N GLN A 444 -15.22 3.57 -4.80
CA GLN A 444 -14.74 2.19 -5.00
C GLN A 444 -14.50 1.46 -3.68
N LEU A 445 -13.88 2.13 -2.70
CA LEU A 445 -13.62 1.56 -1.38
C LEU A 445 -14.94 1.28 -0.62
N GLN A 446 -15.89 2.21 -0.67
CA GLN A 446 -17.21 2.02 -0.06
C GLN A 446 -17.98 0.87 -0.72
N TYR A 447 -17.94 0.76 -2.04
CA TYR A 447 -18.52 -0.35 -2.79
C TYR A 447 -17.98 -1.70 -2.30
N VAL A 448 -16.66 -1.81 -2.19
CA VAL A 448 -15.97 -3.03 -1.74
C VAL A 448 -16.31 -3.39 -0.29
N MET A 449 -16.35 -2.40 0.61
CA MET A 449 -16.63 -2.65 2.04
C MET A 449 -18.06 -3.15 2.31
N HIS A 450 -19.03 -2.74 1.48
CA HIS A 450 -20.45 -3.03 1.66
C HIS A 450 -21.00 -4.08 0.69
N THR A 451 -20.18 -4.58 -0.24
CA THR A 451 -20.60 -5.66 -1.13
C THR A 451 -20.83 -6.94 -0.33
N ASN A 452 -21.94 -7.64 -0.62
CA ASN A 452 -22.27 -8.90 0.02
C ASN A 452 -21.26 -9.98 -0.38
N LEU A 453 -20.59 -10.58 0.61
CA LEU A 453 -19.56 -11.60 0.41
C LEU A 453 -20.13 -13.00 0.13
N GLY A 454 -21.46 -13.18 0.13
CA GLY A 454 -22.11 -14.48 -0.02
C GLY A 454 -22.26 -15.29 1.28
N PHE A 455 -21.81 -14.73 2.41
CA PHE A 455 -21.94 -15.27 3.75
C PHE A 455 -22.13 -14.14 4.78
N ASN A 456 -22.56 -14.46 6.00
CA ASN A 456 -22.74 -13.48 7.07
C ASN A 456 -21.50 -13.37 7.96
N LYS A 457 -20.72 -12.30 7.77
CA LYS A 457 -19.52 -11.98 8.56
C LYS A 457 -19.81 -11.34 9.93
N GLU A 458 -21.01 -10.78 10.13
CA GLU A 458 -21.32 -10.03 11.34
C GLU A 458 -21.32 -10.95 12.56
N GLN A 459 -20.63 -10.51 13.62
CA GLN A 459 -20.60 -11.19 14.92
C GLN A 459 -20.12 -12.64 14.84
N LEU A 460 -19.30 -12.93 13.84
CA LEU A 460 -18.65 -14.21 13.70
C LEU A 460 -17.21 -14.10 14.16
N LEU A 461 -16.93 -14.73 15.28
CA LEU A 461 -15.61 -14.78 15.88
C LEU A 461 -14.88 -16.02 15.38
N SER A 462 -13.57 -15.90 15.15
CA SER A 462 -12.67 -17.00 14.86
C SER A 462 -11.56 -17.08 15.90
N PHE A 463 -11.20 -18.29 16.31
CA PHE A 463 -10.00 -18.56 17.12
C PHE A 463 -9.35 -19.88 16.70
N HIS A 464 -8.06 -19.99 16.97
CA HIS A 464 -7.24 -21.15 16.62
C HIS A 464 -6.99 -22.03 17.84
N LEU A 465 -6.95 -23.35 17.65
CA LEU A 465 -6.55 -24.34 18.65
C LEU A 465 -5.11 -24.77 18.36
N ASN A 466 -4.19 -24.43 19.25
CA ASN A 466 -2.77 -24.67 19.02
C ASN A 466 -2.38 -26.15 19.22
N ASP A 467 -2.94 -26.81 20.24
CA ASP A 467 -2.52 -28.15 20.63
C ASP A 467 -3.42 -29.26 20.04
N VAL A 468 -2.77 -30.35 19.62
CA VAL A 468 -3.45 -31.54 19.06
C VAL A 468 -4.49 -32.14 20.02
N PRO A 469 -4.24 -32.24 21.35
CA PRO A 469 -5.27 -32.70 22.30
C PRO A 469 -6.55 -31.88 22.26
N SER A 470 -6.48 -30.54 22.20
CA SER A 470 -7.66 -29.69 22.06
C SER A 470 -8.39 -29.91 20.73
N ARG A 471 -7.64 -30.03 19.62
CA ARG A 471 -8.22 -30.31 18.28
C ARG A 471 -8.99 -31.64 18.26
N ASN A 472 -8.45 -32.66 18.92
CA ASN A 472 -9.13 -33.96 19.08
C ASN A 472 -10.41 -33.89 19.93
N ASN A 473 -10.62 -32.81 20.68
CA ASN A 473 -11.78 -32.59 21.53
C ASN A 473 -12.74 -31.51 21.00
N ILE A 474 -12.64 -31.11 19.72
CA ILE A 474 -13.53 -30.13 19.09
C ILE A 474 -15.03 -30.42 19.35
N PRO A 475 -15.55 -31.65 19.21
CA PRO A 475 -16.96 -31.93 19.51
C PRO A 475 -17.37 -31.54 20.93
N ALA A 476 -16.52 -31.79 21.93
CA ALA A 476 -16.78 -31.42 23.32
C ALA A 476 -16.67 -29.90 23.54
N ILE A 477 -15.72 -29.24 22.86
CA ILE A 477 -15.58 -27.78 22.88
C ILE A 477 -16.86 -27.13 22.31
N LYS A 478 -17.33 -27.57 21.14
CA LYS A 478 -18.56 -27.08 20.51
C LYS A 478 -19.76 -27.21 21.44
N GLN A 479 -19.93 -28.37 22.07
CA GLN A 479 -21.02 -28.59 23.03
C GLN A 479 -20.95 -27.63 24.23
N GLN A 480 -19.77 -27.39 24.79
CA GLN A 480 -19.61 -26.45 25.91
C GLN A 480 -19.82 -24.99 25.50
N LEU A 481 -19.41 -24.60 24.31
CA LEU A 481 -19.70 -23.28 23.77
C LEU A 481 -21.22 -23.08 23.59
N LEU A 482 -21.88 -24.01 22.91
CA LEU A 482 -23.33 -23.97 22.64
C LEU A 482 -24.19 -24.10 23.91
N SER A 483 -23.63 -24.51 25.04
CA SER A 483 -24.35 -24.52 26.32
C SER A 483 -24.75 -23.12 26.81
N ASN A 484 -24.12 -22.07 26.30
CA ASN A 484 -24.45 -20.68 26.62
C ASN A 484 -25.37 -20.10 25.54
N PRO A 485 -26.56 -19.56 25.90
CA PRO A 485 -27.52 -19.01 24.92
C PRO A 485 -27.02 -17.76 24.18
N LEU A 486 -25.88 -17.18 24.60
CA LEU A 486 -25.20 -16.10 23.88
C LEU A 486 -24.40 -16.60 22.66
N ILE A 487 -24.19 -17.91 22.51
CA ILE A 487 -23.54 -18.53 21.36
C ILE A 487 -24.61 -19.23 20.52
N GLN A 488 -24.74 -18.82 19.26
CA GLN A 488 -25.81 -19.28 18.37
C GLN A 488 -25.41 -20.52 17.58
N ASP A 489 -24.19 -20.50 17.02
CA ASP A 489 -23.69 -21.54 16.13
C ASP A 489 -22.17 -21.65 16.29
N VAL A 490 -21.64 -22.86 16.07
CA VAL A 490 -20.20 -23.13 16.08
C VAL A 490 -19.85 -24.10 14.96
N ALA A 491 -18.81 -23.80 14.20
CA ALA A 491 -18.26 -24.67 13.15
C ALA A 491 -16.74 -24.77 13.26
N ALA A 492 -16.19 -25.90 12.83
CA ALA A 492 -14.76 -26.16 12.76
C ALA A 492 -14.28 -26.18 11.30
N VAL A 493 -13.08 -25.64 11.06
CA VAL A 493 -12.43 -25.59 9.75
C VAL A 493 -10.92 -25.80 9.90
N ASN A 494 -10.27 -26.25 8.83
CA ASN A 494 -8.81 -26.38 8.79
C ASN A 494 -8.07 -25.06 8.50
N ASN A 495 -8.77 -24.08 7.93
CA ASN A 495 -8.20 -22.77 7.63
C ASN A 495 -9.31 -21.72 7.67
N PRO A 496 -9.08 -20.59 8.34
CA PRO A 496 -10.06 -19.52 8.37
C PRO A 496 -10.08 -18.80 7.01
N ILE A 497 -11.27 -18.63 6.43
CA ILE A 497 -11.46 -17.79 5.25
C ILE A 497 -11.10 -16.33 5.55
N GLY A 498 -10.70 -15.58 4.53
CA GLY A 498 -10.30 -14.17 4.67
C GLY A 498 -8.84 -13.95 5.08
N ARG A 499 -7.97 -14.95 4.90
CA ARG A 499 -6.51 -14.82 5.07
C ARG A 499 -5.68 -15.07 3.80
N ASN A 500 -6.32 -15.33 2.67
CA ASN A 500 -5.66 -15.58 1.37
C ASN A 500 -4.71 -16.79 1.36
N ASP A 501 -5.02 -17.82 2.16
CA ASP A 501 -4.17 -18.97 2.47
C ASP A 501 -4.79 -20.35 2.13
N LEU A 502 -5.94 -20.38 1.45
CA LEU A 502 -6.56 -21.64 1.04
C LEU A 502 -5.71 -22.31 -0.05
N SER A 503 -5.27 -23.54 0.24
CA SER A 503 -4.55 -24.35 -0.73
C SER A 503 -5.46 -24.72 -1.90
N SER A 504 -4.85 -24.83 -3.08
CA SER A 504 -5.52 -25.29 -4.29
C SER A 504 -4.97 -26.65 -4.68
N ASN A 505 -5.86 -27.59 -4.94
CA ASN A 505 -5.51 -28.96 -5.32
C ASN A 505 -6.05 -29.28 -6.71
N GLY A 506 -5.37 -30.21 -7.39
CA GLY A 506 -5.89 -30.82 -8.62
C GLY A 506 -6.93 -31.88 -8.30
N PHE A 507 -8.12 -31.73 -8.87
CA PHE A 507 -9.24 -32.67 -8.74
C PHE A 507 -9.63 -33.24 -10.10
N PHE A 508 -9.85 -34.54 -10.17
CA PHE A 508 -10.30 -35.23 -11.38
C PHE A 508 -11.77 -35.59 -11.21
N PHE A 509 -12.63 -35.05 -12.06
CA PHE A 509 -14.08 -35.26 -11.99
C PHE A 509 -14.54 -36.30 -12.99
N GLU A 510 -15.61 -37.01 -12.63
CA GLU A 510 -16.32 -37.92 -13.51
C GLU A 510 -17.01 -37.21 -14.68
N GLN A 511 -16.74 -37.71 -15.87
CA GLN A 511 -17.31 -37.24 -17.13
C GLN A 511 -18.67 -37.88 -17.40
N THR A 512 -19.39 -37.39 -18.41
CA THR A 512 -20.74 -37.90 -18.73
C THR A 512 -20.77 -39.35 -19.21
N ASP A 513 -19.63 -39.88 -19.66
CA ASP A 513 -19.46 -41.28 -20.07
C ASP A 513 -19.05 -42.21 -18.92
N GLY A 514 -18.95 -41.71 -17.69
CA GLY A 514 -18.53 -42.46 -16.50
C GLY A 514 -17.00 -42.63 -16.35
N SER A 515 -16.21 -42.08 -17.28
CA SER A 515 -14.75 -42.03 -17.14
C SER A 515 -14.31 -40.91 -16.20
N ILE A 516 -13.17 -41.08 -15.51
CA ILE A 516 -12.55 -40.00 -14.74
C ILE A 516 -11.71 -39.16 -15.69
N SER A 517 -11.85 -37.83 -15.60
CA SER A 517 -11.06 -36.88 -16.38
C SER A 517 -9.56 -37.18 -16.31
N THR A 518 -8.86 -37.08 -17.46
CA THR A 518 -7.40 -37.19 -17.54
C THR A 518 -6.70 -35.91 -17.10
N SER A 519 -7.34 -34.76 -17.29
CA SER A 519 -6.88 -33.45 -16.81
C SER A 519 -7.46 -33.13 -15.43
N SER A 520 -6.62 -32.63 -14.53
CA SER A 520 -7.06 -32.13 -13.23
C SER A 520 -7.63 -30.71 -13.34
N ILE A 521 -8.65 -30.45 -12.54
CA ILE A 521 -9.27 -29.16 -12.31
C ILE A 521 -8.65 -28.58 -11.05
N LEU A 522 -8.05 -27.39 -11.15
CA LEU A 522 -7.55 -26.70 -9.97
C LEU A 522 -8.74 -26.07 -9.24
N ALA A 523 -8.94 -26.46 -7.98
CA ALA A 523 -9.93 -25.85 -7.11
C ALA A 523 -9.33 -25.60 -5.73
N GLN A 524 -9.78 -24.54 -5.07
CA GLN A 524 -9.51 -24.33 -3.66
C GLN A 524 -10.08 -25.49 -2.86
N ARG A 525 -9.36 -25.91 -1.81
CA ARG A 525 -9.80 -26.96 -0.91
C ARG A 525 -10.00 -26.38 0.48
N LEU A 526 -11.23 -26.51 0.98
CA LEU A 526 -11.58 -26.15 2.36
C LEU A 526 -12.01 -27.42 3.09
N MET A 527 -11.43 -27.69 4.25
CA MET A 527 -11.96 -28.73 5.14
C MET A 527 -12.82 -28.06 6.19
N ALA A 528 -14.08 -28.49 6.29
CA ALA A 528 -15.04 -27.91 7.20
C ALA A 528 -16.03 -28.97 7.69
N ASP A 529 -16.48 -28.82 8.93
CA ASP A 529 -17.49 -29.69 9.49
C ASP A 529 -18.90 -29.43 8.91
N ALA A 530 -19.87 -30.24 9.31
CA ALA A 530 -21.24 -30.13 8.81
C ALA A 530 -21.95 -28.82 9.21
N ASP A 531 -21.49 -28.16 10.29
CA ASP A 531 -22.09 -26.93 10.80
C ASP A 531 -21.58 -25.68 10.07
N PHE A 532 -20.54 -25.79 9.24
CA PHE A 532 -19.94 -24.66 8.54
C PHE A 532 -20.93 -23.87 7.68
N VAL A 533 -21.67 -24.54 6.79
CA VAL A 533 -22.62 -23.88 5.87
C VAL A 533 -23.65 -23.08 6.65
N LYS A 534 -24.17 -23.64 7.75
CA LYS A 534 -25.14 -22.99 8.65
C LYS A 534 -24.50 -21.82 9.40
N THR A 535 -23.38 -22.06 10.06
CA THR A 535 -22.68 -21.08 10.91
C THR A 535 -22.25 -19.87 10.09
N MET A 536 -21.76 -20.07 8.87
CA MET A 536 -21.39 -19.00 7.94
C MET A 536 -22.60 -18.32 7.28
N GLY A 537 -23.76 -18.96 7.27
CA GLY A 537 -24.93 -18.48 6.55
C GLY A 537 -24.80 -18.59 5.02
N VAL A 538 -24.01 -19.56 4.55
CA VAL A 538 -23.87 -19.89 3.12
C VAL A 538 -25.12 -20.63 2.66
N LYS A 539 -25.57 -20.37 1.43
CA LYS A 539 -26.77 -20.99 0.87
C LYS A 539 -26.43 -22.17 -0.02
N MET A 540 -27.21 -23.25 0.07
CA MET A 540 -27.18 -24.33 -0.91
C MET A 540 -27.79 -23.84 -2.24
N ALA A 541 -27.14 -24.16 -3.35
CA ALA A 541 -27.66 -23.98 -4.70
C ALA A 541 -28.40 -25.23 -5.18
N ASP A 542 -27.86 -26.42 -4.91
CA ASP A 542 -28.43 -27.72 -5.28
C ASP A 542 -27.95 -28.84 -4.34
N GLY A 543 -28.66 -29.96 -4.28
CA GLY A 543 -28.34 -31.11 -3.42
C GLY A 543 -28.49 -30.83 -1.91
N ARG A 544 -27.62 -31.43 -1.09
CA ARG A 544 -27.69 -31.37 0.39
C ARG A 544 -26.37 -30.93 1.02
N ASN A 545 -26.44 -30.42 2.25
CA ASN A 545 -25.27 -30.22 3.10
C ASN A 545 -24.74 -31.57 3.64
N PHE A 546 -23.56 -31.55 4.25
CA PHE A 546 -23.01 -32.70 4.97
C PHE A 546 -23.93 -33.14 6.11
N SER A 547 -23.95 -34.45 6.36
CA SER A 547 -24.56 -35.05 7.53
C SER A 547 -23.49 -35.42 8.54
N ASP A 548 -23.71 -35.05 9.80
CA ASP A 548 -22.84 -35.46 10.92
C ASP A 548 -23.23 -36.84 11.49
N THR A 549 -24.21 -37.52 10.88
CA THR A 549 -24.65 -38.86 11.29
C THR A 549 -23.68 -39.94 10.77
N GLY A 550 -22.56 -40.11 11.46
CA GLY A 550 -21.56 -41.15 11.18
C GLY A 550 -20.41 -40.70 10.26
N ASN A 551 -19.62 -41.66 9.80
CA ASN A 551 -18.38 -41.41 9.05
C ASN A 551 -18.53 -41.38 7.52
N ALA A 552 -19.74 -41.62 6.98
CA ALA A 552 -19.94 -41.76 5.54
C ALA A 552 -19.57 -40.49 4.78
N ASP A 553 -20.14 -39.35 5.14
CA ASP A 553 -19.82 -38.08 4.48
C ASP A 553 -18.38 -37.64 4.77
N ARG A 554 -17.86 -37.93 5.97
CA ARG A 554 -16.49 -37.59 6.37
C ARG A 554 -15.44 -38.18 5.42
N PHE A 555 -15.66 -39.41 4.95
CA PHE A 555 -14.73 -40.11 4.05
C PHE A 555 -15.24 -40.26 2.62
N HIS A 556 -16.45 -39.82 2.26
CA HIS A 556 -16.98 -40.10 0.93
C HIS A 556 -17.71 -38.92 0.27
N ALA A 557 -17.92 -37.79 0.94
CA ALA A 557 -18.67 -36.66 0.40
C ALA A 557 -17.81 -35.41 0.17
N VAL A 558 -18.19 -34.63 -0.85
CA VAL A 558 -17.70 -33.25 -1.07
C VAL A 558 -18.85 -32.34 -1.48
N LEU A 559 -18.72 -31.05 -1.16
CA LEU A 559 -19.52 -29.96 -1.70
C LEU A 559 -18.68 -29.17 -2.71
N VAL A 560 -19.32 -28.63 -3.74
CA VAL A 560 -18.66 -27.76 -4.73
C VAL A 560 -19.40 -26.44 -4.87
N ASN A 561 -18.75 -25.36 -5.31
CA ASN A 561 -19.46 -24.11 -5.59
C ASN A 561 -19.98 -23.99 -7.03
N GLU A 562 -20.91 -23.04 -7.25
CA GLU A 562 -21.45 -22.73 -8.58
C GLU A 562 -20.36 -22.37 -9.60
N THR A 563 -19.32 -21.64 -9.19
CA THR A 563 -18.18 -21.28 -10.05
C THR A 563 -17.46 -22.51 -10.59
N LEU A 564 -17.22 -23.54 -9.76
CA LEU A 564 -16.60 -24.79 -10.21
C LEU A 564 -17.50 -25.48 -11.25
N VAL A 565 -18.79 -25.60 -10.97
CA VAL A 565 -19.75 -26.24 -11.88
C VAL A 565 -19.81 -25.50 -13.23
N LYS A 566 -19.84 -24.16 -13.21
CA LYS A 566 -19.91 -23.31 -14.43
C LYS A 566 -18.60 -23.34 -15.23
N ASN A 567 -17.46 -23.09 -14.59
CA ASN A 567 -16.17 -22.95 -15.28
C ASN A 567 -15.74 -24.25 -15.97
N PHE A 568 -16.11 -25.40 -15.41
CA PHE A 568 -15.76 -26.71 -15.95
C PHE A 568 -16.92 -27.42 -16.63
N ASN A 569 -18.04 -26.71 -16.84
CA ASN A 569 -19.22 -27.20 -17.53
C ASN A 569 -19.69 -28.58 -17.01
N LEU A 570 -19.64 -28.78 -15.69
CA LEU A 570 -20.01 -30.03 -15.05
C LEU A 570 -21.52 -30.22 -15.14
N LYS A 571 -21.97 -31.04 -16.10
CA LYS A 571 -23.38 -31.42 -16.22
C LYS A 571 -23.76 -32.39 -15.10
N ASN A 572 -24.86 -32.11 -14.41
CA ASN A 572 -25.41 -32.91 -13.30
C ASN A 572 -24.31 -33.26 -12.28
N PRO A 573 -23.80 -32.28 -11.52
CA PRO A 573 -22.65 -32.49 -10.65
C PRO A 573 -22.94 -33.46 -9.49
N LEU A 574 -24.19 -33.56 -9.04
CA LEU A 574 -24.59 -34.44 -7.93
C LEU A 574 -24.37 -35.92 -8.27
N GLY A 575 -23.80 -36.67 -7.32
CA GLY A 575 -23.54 -38.11 -7.45
C GLY A 575 -22.28 -38.46 -8.24
N LYS A 576 -21.59 -37.47 -8.83
CA LYS A 576 -20.33 -37.70 -9.56
C LYS A 576 -19.16 -37.98 -8.64
N ARG A 577 -18.27 -38.88 -9.08
CA ARG A 577 -16.99 -39.15 -8.42
C ARG A 577 -15.98 -38.06 -8.67
N VAL A 578 -15.18 -37.78 -7.64
CA VAL A 578 -14.09 -36.82 -7.62
C VAL A 578 -12.87 -37.51 -7.04
N GLN A 579 -11.77 -37.52 -7.78
CA GLN A 579 -10.50 -38.10 -7.37
C GLN A 579 -9.44 -37.02 -7.12
N PHE A 580 -8.63 -37.17 -6.08
CA PHE A 580 -7.54 -36.24 -5.74
C PHE A 580 -6.45 -36.95 -4.92
N LYS A 581 -5.25 -36.34 -4.81
CA LYS A 581 -4.07 -36.85 -4.08
C LYS A 581 -3.60 -38.24 -4.54
N ILE A 582 -2.43 -38.30 -5.19
CA ILE A 582 -1.82 -39.56 -5.61
C ILE A 582 -0.91 -40.05 -4.47
N ASP A 583 -1.15 -41.24 -3.93
CA ASP A 583 -0.24 -41.85 -2.95
C ASP A 583 1.02 -42.40 -3.63
N ASN A 584 2.02 -42.82 -2.84
CA ASN A 584 3.27 -43.40 -3.35
C ASN A 584 3.08 -44.72 -4.13
N LEU A 585 1.87 -45.30 -4.11
CA LEU A 585 1.46 -46.50 -4.82
C LEU A 585 0.64 -46.19 -6.09
N GLY A 586 0.38 -44.90 -6.37
CA GLY A 586 -0.39 -44.45 -7.53
C GLY A 586 -1.91 -44.37 -7.32
N ASN A 587 -2.44 -44.65 -6.13
CA ASN A 587 -3.88 -44.59 -5.86
C ASN A 587 -4.34 -43.16 -5.61
N ARG A 588 -5.56 -42.84 -6.05
CA ARG A 588 -6.20 -41.54 -5.82
C ARG A 588 -7.28 -41.67 -4.76
N ALA A 589 -7.32 -40.71 -3.82
CA ALA A 589 -8.46 -40.61 -2.90
C ALA A 589 -9.72 -40.27 -3.70
N GLU A 590 -10.84 -40.95 -3.41
CA GLU A 590 -12.12 -40.77 -4.10
C GLU A 590 -13.21 -40.26 -3.14
N ARG A 591 -14.03 -39.33 -3.63
CA ARG A 591 -15.22 -38.77 -2.97
C ARG A 591 -16.34 -38.57 -3.99
N VAL A 592 -17.56 -38.29 -3.51
CA VAL A 592 -18.76 -38.06 -4.32
C VAL A 592 -19.32 -36.67 -4.03
N VAL A 593 -19.72 -35.95 -5.08
CA VAL A 593 -20.39 -34.65 -4.92
C VAL A 593 -21.80 -34.84 -4.37
N VAL A 594 -22.07 -34.34 -3.16
CA VAL A 594 -23.39 -34.45 -2.50
C VAL A 594 -24.23 -33.17 -2.54
N GLY A 595 -23.59 -32.03 -2.85
CA GLY A 595 -24.26 -30.74 -2.91
C GLY A 595 -23.44 -29.66 -3.61
N VAL A 596 -24.15 -28.63 -4.06
CA VAL A 596 -23.58 -27.41 -4.66
C VAL A 596 -23.92 -26.24 -3.76
N VAL A 597 -22.92 -25.49 -3.29
CA VAL A 597 -23.10 -24.25 -2.53
C VAL A 597 -23.13 -23.05 -3.49
N ARG A 598 -23.89 -22.01 -3.13
CA ARG A 598 -23.84 -20.73 -3.86
C ARG A 598 -22.45 -20.11 -3.76
N ASP A 599 -22.08 -19.34 -4.77
CA ASP A 599 -20.82 -18.62 -4.79
C ASP A 599 -20.70 -17.67 -3.58
N PHE A 600 -19.60 -17.79 -2.85
CA PHE A 600 -19.22 -16.89 -1.75
C PHE A 600 -17.72 -16.58 -1.83
N HIS A 601 -17.33 -15.47 -1.22
CA HIS A 601 -15.97 -14.97 -1.23
C HIS A 601 -15.13 -15.63 -0.13
N THR A 602 -14.22 -16.52 -0.52
CA THR A 602 -13.19 -17.07 0.37
C THR A 602 -12.05 -16.07 0.62
N TYR A 603 -11.82 -15.17 -0.35
CA TYR A 603 -10.83 -14.09 -0.35
C TYR A 603 -11.48 -12.71 -0.50
N SER A 604 -10.72 -11.62 -0.39
CA SER A 604 -11.24 -10.27 -0.70
C SER A 604 -11.80 -10.16 -2.12
N LEU A 605 -12.63 -9.14 -2.35
CA LEU A 605 -13.16 -8.70 -3.64
C LEU A 605 -12.07 -8.20 -4.60
N GLN A 606 -10.80 -8.24 -4.20
CA GLN A 606 -9.70 -8.10 -5.15
C GLN A 606 -9.60 -9.32 -6.07
N HIS A 607 -10.06 -10.49 -5.59
CA HIS A 607 -10.04 -11.75 -6.32
C HIS A 607 -11.45 -12.13 -6.80
N LYS A 608 -11.51 -12.69 -8.01
CA LYS A 608 -12.71 -13.38 -8.47
C LYS A 608 -12.94 -14.61 -7.60
N ILE A 609 -14.21 -15.01 -7.47
CA ILE A 609 -14.55 -16.26 -6.78
C ILE A 609 -13.90 -17.40 -7.57
N ALA A 610 -13.17 -18.26 -6.87
CA ALA A 610 -12.46 -19.39 -7.46
C ALA A 610 -13.33 -20.66 -7.38
N PRO A 611 -13.08 -21.67 -8.24
CA PRO A 611 -13.61 -23.01 -8.04
C PRO A 611 -13.24 -23.52 -6.64
N LEU A 612 -14.23 -24.02 -5.89
CA LEU A 612 -14.08 -24.46 -4.50
C LEU A 612 -14.62 -25.88 -4.33
N VAL A 613 -13.85 -26.72 -3.64
CA VAL A 613 -14.25 -28.01 -3.10
C VAL A 613 -14.19 -27.93 -1.58
N ILE A 614 -15.32 -28.21 -0.92
CA ILE A 614 -15.40 -28.34 0.53
C ILE A 614 -15.51 -29.84 0.84
N GLU A 615 -14.73 -30.30 1.80
CA GLU A 615 -14.79 -31.67 2.33
C GLU A 615 -14.82 -31.62 3.85
N MET A 616 -15.19 -32.70 4.51
CA MET A 616 -14.98 -32.84 5.94
C MET A 616 -13.57 -33.36 6.21
N ALA A 617 -12.96 -32.93 7.32
CA ALA A 617 -11.64 -33.42 7.68
C ALA A 617 -11.68 -34.93 8.02
N PRO A 618 -10.79 -35.76 7.46
CA PRO A 618 -10.76 -37.19 7.75
C PRO A 618 -10.38 -37.47 9.22
N PHE A 619 -9.59 -36.58 9.83
CA PHE A 619 -9.18 -36.68 11.22
C PHE A 619 -9.42 -35.35 11.97
N PRO A 620 -9.90 -35.38 13.23
CA PRO A 620 -10.20 -34.16 14.00
C PRO A 620 -9.03 -33.19 14.15
N GLU A 621 -7.79 -33.69 14.25
CA GLU A 621 -6.58 -32.86 14.40
C GLU A 621 -6.28 -31.95 13.20
N MET A 622 -6.91 -32.20 12.05
CA MET A 622 -6.79 -31.38 10.84
C MET A 622 -7.73 -30.16 10.87
N GLU A 623 -8.69 -30.13 11.79
CA GLU A 623 -9.50 -28.95 12.09
C GLU A 623 -8.85 -28.21 13.26
N ASP A 624 -8.39 -26.99 13.03
CA ASP A 624 -7.60 -26.24 13.99
C ASP A 624 -8.14 -24.81 14.22
N ASN A 625 -9.22 -24.44 13.53
CA ASN A 625 -9.88 -23.15 13.70
C ASN A 625 -11.37 -23.36 13.96
N LEU A 626 -11.93 -22.56 14.88
CA LEU A 626 -13.37 -22.55 15.16
C LEU A 626 -13.98 -21.20 14.79
N TYR A 627 -15.12 -21.24 14.14
CA TYR A 627 -16.04 -20.13 13.97
C TYR A 627 -17.13 -20.18 15.03
N VAL A 628 -17.33 -19.10 15.76
CA VAL A 628 -18.34 -18.96 16.80
C VAL A 628 -19.21 -17.75 16.51
N ARG A 629 -20.49 -17.99 16.25
CA ARG A 629 -21.48 -16.92 16.07
C ARG A 629 -21.98 -16.45 17.43
N VAL A 630 -21.71 -15.20 17.77
CA VAL A 630 -22.13 -14.61 19.04
C VAL A 630 -23.38 -13.76 18.87
N SER A 631 -24.23 -13.76 19.88
CA SER A 631 -25.44 -12.94 19.93
C SER A 631 -25.09 -11.46 20.12
N PRO A 632 -25.81 -10.53 19.45
CA PRO A 632 -25.61 -9.09 19.59
C PRO A 632 -25.90 -8.57 21.00
N LYS A 633 -26.64 -9.34 21.81
CA LYS A 633 -27.21 -8.88 23.08
C LYS A 633 -26.15 -8.55 24.13
N ASN A 634 -25.06 -9.32 24.21
CA ASN A 634 -23.98 -9.11 25.18
C ASN A 634 -22.67 -9.78 24.73
N ILE A 635 -21.95 -9.11 23.82
CA ILE A 635 -20.67 -9.59 23.29
C ILE A 635 -19.62 -9.81 24.40
N PRO A 636 -19.42 -8.90 25.37
CA PRO A 636 -18.45 -9.12 26.44
C PRO A 636 -18.69 -10.40 27.26
N ALA A 637 -19.96 -10.71 27.59
CA ALA A 637 -20.28 -11.94 28.31
C ALA A 637 -20.09 -13.21 27.45
N ALA A 638 -20.37 -13.13 26.15
CA ALA A 638 -20.08 -14.21 25.21
C ALA A 638 -18.57 -14.49 25.12
N LEU A 639 -17.76 -13.43 24.98
CA LEU A 639 -16.30 -13.53 24.94
C LEU A 639 -15.72 -14.14 26.23
N ALA A 640 -16.20 -13.71 27.40
CA ALA A 640 -15.78 -14.27 28.68
C ALA A 640 -16.11 -15.77 28.79
N HIS A 641 -17.25 -16.21 28.25
CA HIS A 641 -17.61 -17.62 28.18
C HIS A 641 -16.70 -18.40 27.22
N ILE A 642 -16.44 -17.87 26.03
CA ILE A 642 -15.55 -18.50 25.05
C ILE A 642 -14.15 -18.65 25.65
N GLU A 643 -13.60 -17.60 26.27
CA GLU A 643 -12.29 -17.63 26.91
C GLU A 643 -12.23 -18.66 28.05
N LYS A 644 -13.30 -18.76 28.85
CA LYS A 644 -13.39 -19.77 29.92
C LYS A 644 -13.41 -21.19 29.37
N VAL A 645 -14.15 -21.44 28.29
CA VAL A 645 -14.16 -22.76 27.62
C VAL A 645 -12.79 -23.04 27.02
N TYR A 646 -12.21 -22.09 26.30
CA TYR A 646 -10.86 -22.21 25.70
C TYR A 646 -9.83 -22.63 26.75
N LYS A 647 -9.72 -21.88 27.86
CA LYS A 647 -8.74 -22.15 28.93
C LYS A 647 -8.94 -23.48 29.65
N ARG A 648 -10.10 -24.13 29.49
CA ARG A 648 -10.35 -25.46 30.06
C ARG A 648 -9.72 -26.56 29.22
N PHE A 649 -9.64 -26.37 27.91
CA PHE A 649 -9.08 -27.34 26.97
C PHE A 649 -7.61 -27.02 26.65
N ASP A 650 -7.29 -25.75 26.39
CA ASP A 650 -5.93 -25.27 26.14
C ASP A 650 -5.48 -24.34 27.28
N VAL A 651 -4.76 -24.92 28.25
CA VAL A 651 -4.23 -24.21 29.42
C VAL A 651 -2.88 -23.53 29.10
N SER A 652 -2.18 -24.01 28.07
CA SER A 652 -0.81 -23.60 27.76
C SER A 652 -0.74 -22.31 26.96
N HIS A 653 -1.75 -22.03 26.13
CA HIS A 653 -1.73 -20.89 25.21
C HIS A 653 -2.68 -19.77 25.63
N PRO A 654 -2.34 -18.51 25.29
CA PRO A 654 -3.26 -17.39 25.46
C PRO A 654 -4.43 -17.50 24.48
N PHE A 655 -5.65 -17.22 24.97
CA PHE A 655 -6.82 -17.10 24.10
C PHE A 655 -6.67 -15.88 23.20
N THR A 656 -6.50 -16.11 21.90
CA THR A 656 -6.48 -15.07 20.87
C THR A 656 -7.64 -15.30 19.90
N TYR A 657 -8.31 -14.22 19.51
CA TYR A 657 -9.46 -14.29 18.61
C TYR A 657 -9.48 -13.13 17.63
N GLN A 658 -10.22 -13.30 16.53
CA GLN A 658 -10.43 -12.29 15.51
C GLN A 658 -11.88 -12.36 15.02
N PHE A 659 -12.55 -11.22 14.92
CA PHE A 659 -13.82 -11.15 14.23
C PHE A 659 -13.61 -11.16 12.71
N LEU A 660 -14.51 -11.83 11.99
CA LEU A 660 -14.35 -12.05 10.56
C LEU A 660 -14.53 -10.76 9.74
N ASP A 661 -15.40 -9.85 10.19
CA ASP A 661 -15.53 -8.51 9.61
C ASP A 661 -14.24 -7.69 9.71
N ASP A 662 -13.57 -7.72 10.87
CA ASP A 662 -12.27 -7.09 11.08
C ASP A 662 -11.18 -7.73 10.20
N SER A 663 -11.16 -9.05 10.06
CA SER A 663 -10.19 -9.75 9.21
C SER A 663 -10.33 -9.37 7.74
N PHE A 664 -11.56 -9.30 7.21
CA PHE A 664 -11.80 -8.83 5.85
C PHE A 664 -11.54 -7.32 5.70
N ALA A 665 -11.84 -6.50 6.71
CA ALA A 665 -11.52 -5.06 6.69
C ALA A 665 -10.00 -4.80 6.64
N LYS A 666 -9.21 -5.61 7.35
CA LYS A 666 -7.74 -5.55 7.33
C LYS A 666 -7.14 -5.82 5.95
N GLN A 667 -7.79 -6.65 5.13
CA GLN A 667 -7.34 -6.88 3.75
C GLN A 667 -7.42 -5.62 2.87
N TYR A 668 -8.25 -4.63 3.24
CA TYR A 668 -8.34 -3.34 2.54
C TYR A 668 -7.68 -2.19 3.30
N ALA A 669 -6.92 -2.49 4.36
CA ALA A 669 -6.28 -1.45 5.16
C ALA A 669 -5.29 -0.62 4.32
N GLY A 670 -4.62 -1.23 3.34
CA GLY A 670 -3.73 -0.53 2.41
C GLY A 670 -4.48 0.51 1.57
N GLU A 671 -5.61 0.13 0.97
CA GLU A 671 -6.46 1.00 0.16
C GLU A 671 -7.11 2.10 1.02
N GLN A 672 -7.61 1.75 2.21
CA GLN A 672 -8.13 2.74 3.18
C GLN A 672 -7.06 3.75 3.57
N GLN A 673 -5.84 3.27 3.81
CA GLN A 673 -4.72 4.13 4.19
C GLN A 673 -4.34 5.06 3.06
N GLN A 674 -4.31 4.55 1.84
CA GLN A 674 -4.01 5.33 0.65
C GLN A 674 -5.10 6.38 0.37
N GLU A 675 -6.37 6.04 0.50
CA GLU A 675 -7.50 6.97 0.35
C GLU A 675 -7.38 8.15 1.31
N LYS A 676 -7.08 7.90 2.59
CA LYS A 676 -6.81 8.95 3.58
C LYS A 676 -5.63 9.84 3.19
N ILE A 677 -4.55 9.25 2.69
CA ILE A 677 -3.37 10.01 2.25
C ILE A 677 -3.71 10.89 1.04
N PHE A 678 -4.45 10.36 0.06
CA PHE A 678 -4.90 11.15 -1.09
C PHE A 678 -5.85 12.28 -0.68
N LEU A 679 -6.80 12.02 0.22
CA LEU A 679 -7.68 13.05 0.75
C LEU A 679 -6.89 14.19 1.38
N MET A 680 -5.89 13.88 2.21
CA MET A 680 -5.03 14.88 2.85
C MET A 680 -4.31 15.76 1.83
N PHE A 681 -3.70 15.15 0.80
CA PHE A 681 -2.97 15.89 -0.23
C PHE A 681 -3.87 16.65 -1.20
N THR A 682 -5.06 16.13 -1.48
CA THR A 682 -6.11 16.82 -2.25
C THR A 682 -6.57 18.08 -1.53
N VAL A 683 -6.88 17.98 -0.23
CA VAL A 683 -7.25 19.15 0.59
C VAL A 683 -6.13 20.18 0.58
N LEU A 684 -4.87 19.73 0.69
CA LEU A 684 -3.73 20.62 0.70
C LEU A 684 -3.49 21.30 -0.66
N ALA A 685 -3.63 20.56 -1.77
CA ALA A 685 -3.58 21.10 -3.12
C ALA A 685 -4.65 22.18 -3.32
N LEU A 686 -5.87 21.95 -2.83
CA LEU A 686 -6.97 22.91 -2.87
C LEU A 686 -6.65 24.16 -2.04
N VAL A 687 -6.10 24.01 -0.83
CA VAL A 687 -5.69 25.13 0.04
C VAL A 687 -4.61 25.97 -0.64
N ILE A 688 -3.56 25.36 -1.20
CA ILE A 688 -2.49 26.07 -1.91
C ILE A 688 -3.06 26.78 -3.14
N ALA A 689 -3.97 26.13 -3.87
CA ALA A 689 -4.59 26.73 -5.04
C ALA A 689 -5.41 27.97 -4.69
N CYS A 690 -6.15 27.90 -3.58
CA CYS A 690 -6.95 29.01 -3.08
C CYS A 690 -6.09 30.14 -2.51
N LEU A 691 -4.98 29.86 -1.83
CA LEU A 691 -4.04 30.90 -1.39
C LEU A 691 -3.53 31.77 -2.55
N GLY A 692 -3.30 31.15 -3.72
CA GLY A 692 -2.92 31.91 -4.92
C GLY A 692 -4.04 32.76 -5.49
N LEU A 693 -5.25 32.22 -5.51
CA LEU A 693 -6.43 32.98 -5.90
C LEU A 693 -6.68 34.17 -4.95
N PHE A 694 -6.51 33.96 -3.64
CA PHE A 694 -6.65 34.96 -2.60
C PHE A 694 -5.69 36.13 -2.82
N GLY A 695 -4.40 35.85 -2.99
CA GLY A 695 -3.40 36.89 -3.22
C GLY A 695 -3.61 37.63 -4.55
N LEU A 696 -4.05 36.93 -5.60
CA LEU A 696 -4.35 37.53 -6.90
C LEU A 696 -5.62 38.40 -6.86
N ALA A 697 -6.66 37.97 -6.14
CA ALA A 697 -7.87 38.74 -5.92
C ALA A 697 -7.57 40.02 -5.11
N ALA A 698 -6.76 39.91 -4.05
CA ALA A 698 -6.28 41.05 -3.28
C ALA A 698 -5.56 42.08 -4.16
N PHE A 699 -4.64 41.61 -5.01
CA PHE A 699 -3.91 42.48 -5.93
C PHE A 699 -4.83 43.14 -6.98
N THR A 700 -5.75 42.37 -7.56
CA THR A 700 -6.69 42.87 -8.57
C THR A 700 -7.62 43.92 -7.98
N ALA A 701 -8.07 43.72 -6.74
CA ALA A 701 -8.86 44.70 -6.01
C ALA A 701 -8.09 46.02 -5.81
N VAL A 702 -6.80 45.94 -5.46
CA VAL A 702 -5.92 47.13 -5.36
C VAL A 702 -5.77 47.81 -6.73
N GLN A 703 -5.50 47.05 -7.79
CA GLN A 703 -5.29 47.61 -9.13
C GLN A 703 -6.55 48.28 -9.70
N ARG A 704 -7.74 47.77 -9.35
CA ARG A 704 -9.03 48.32 -9.77
C ARG A 704 -9.65 49.30 -8.76
N THR A 705 -8.91 49.76 -7.75
CA THR A 705 -9.45 50.66 -6.70
C THR A 705 -10.11 51.92 -7.27
N ARG A 706 -9.49 52.57 -8.26
CA ARG A 706 -10.02 53.79 -8.89
C ARG A 706 -11.29 53.50 -9.71
N GLU A 707 -11.29 52.41 -10.47
CA GLU A 707 -12.45 51.95 -11.24
C GLU A 707 -13.64 51.63 -10.33
N ILE A 708 -13.39 50.91 -9.23
CA ILE A 708 -14.38 50.57 -8.21
C ILE A 708 -14.93 51.86 -7.57
N GLY A 709 -14.06 52.82 -7.23
CA GLY A 709 -14.46 54.12 -6.68
C GLY A 709 -15.38 54.90 -7.61
N VAL A 710 -15.05 54.99 -8.90
CA VAL A 710 -15.90 55.66 -9.91
C VAL A 710 -17.25 54.97 -10.05
N ARG A 711 -17.27 53.63 -10.20
CA ARG A 711 -18.53 52.87 -10.31
C ARG A 711 -19.42 53.02 -9.07
N LYS A 712 -18.83 53.08 -7.88
CA LYS A 712 -19.56 53.23 -6.62
C LYS A 712 -20.18 54.63 -6.49
N VAL A 713 -19.46 55.67 -6.91
CA VAL A 713 -20.01 57.04 -7.01
C VAL A 713 -21.12 57.12 -8.06
N LEU A 714 -21.03 56.33 -9.14
CA LEU A 714 -22.08 56.17 -10.15
C LEU A 714 -23.23 55.24 -9.73
N GLY A 715 -23.31 54.82 -8.47
CA GLY A 715 -24.46 54.07 -7.92
C GLY A 715 -24.37 52.54 -8.03
N ALA A 716 -23.21 51.97 -8.37
CA ALA A 716 -23.07 50.51 -8.39
C ALA A 716 -23.21 49.88 -6.99
N SER A 717 -24.08 48.88 -6.86
CA SER A 717 -24.26 48.14 -5.61
C SER A 717 -23.03 47.30 -5.26
N SER A 718 -22.83 47.03 -3.97
CA SER A 718 -21.74 46.16 -3.48
C SER A 718 -21.77 44.78 -4.15
N GLY A 719 -22.97 44.23 -4.39
CA GLY A 719 -23.13 42.96 -5.10
C GLY A 719 -22.65 43.00 -6.56
N SER A 720 -22.86 44.12 -7.26
CA SER A 720 -22.35 44.31 -8.64
C SER A 720 -20.82 44.31 -8.69
N ILE A 721 -20.16 44.95 -7.72
CA ILE A 721 -18.70 44.97 -7.60
C ILE A 721 -18.15 43.56 -7.28
N VAL A 722 -18.79 42.85 -6.34
CA VAL A 722 -18.41 41.47 -6.00
C VAL A 722 -18.58 40.53 -7.19
N ARG A 723 -19.70 40.63 -7.92
CA ARG A 723 -19.95 39.83 -9.12
C ARG A 723 -18.89 40.09 -10.20
N MET A 724 -18.56 41.35 -10.46
CA MET A 724 -17.55 41.73 -11.44
C MET A 724 -16.18 41.11 -11.12
N LEU A 725 -15.73 41.21 -9.86
CA LEU A 725 -14.44 40.66 -9.44
C LEU A 725 -14.45 39.12 -9.45
N SER A 726 -15.57 38.50 -9.05
CA SER A 726 -15.69 37.04 -8.96
C SER A 726 -15.83 36.36 -10.32
N GLN A 727 -16.49 36.99 -11.29
CA GLN A 727 -16.75 36.42 -12.61
C GLN A 727 -15.45 36.18 -13.41
N ASP A 728 -14.45 37.04 -13.24
CA ASP A 728 -13.14 36.89 -13.88
C ASP A 728 -12.42 35.60 -13.43
N PHE A 729 -12.61 35.19 -12.16
CA PHE A 729 -12.01 33.98 -11.60
C PHE A 729 -12.88 32.74 -11.82
N LEU A 730 -14.20 32.86 -11.64
CA LEU A 730 -15.16 31.77 -11.89
C LEU A 730 -15.04 31.20 -13.30
N ARG A 731 -14.86 32.06 -14.33
CA ARG A 731 -14.64 31.61 -15.70
C ARG A 731 -13.42 30.68 -15.82
N LEU A 732 -12.34 30.97 -15.10
CA LEU A 732 -11.13 30.13 -15.11
C LEU A 732 -11.39 28.78 -14.44
N VAL A 733 -12.11 28.78 -13.32
CA VAL A 733 -12.49 27.55 -12.61
C VAL A 733 -13.40 26.67 -13.48
N VAL A 734 -14.37 27.26 -14.18
CA VAL A 734 -15.27 26.52 -15.09
C VAL A 734 -14.50 25.93 -16.27
N ILE A 735 -13.61 26.69 -16.91
CA ILE A 735 -12.77 26.17 -17.99
C ILE A 735 -11.88 25.02 -17.47
N ALA A 736 -11.30 25.19 -16.27
CA ALA A 736 -10.52 24.14 -15.63
C ALA A 736 -11.35 22.87 -15.38
N ALA A 737 -12.60 23.00 -14.93
CA ALA A 737 -13.50 21.87 -14.71
C ALA A 737 -13.83 21.13 -16.01
N VAL A 738 -14.15 21.85 -17.08
CA VAL A 738 -14.45 21.27 -18.40
C VAL A 738 -13.27 20.45 -18.94
N LEU A 739 -12.03 20.89 -18.69
CA LEU A 739 -10.82 20.15 -19.09
C LEU A 739 -10.48 19.01 -18.12
N ALA A 740 -10.70 19.23 -16.82
CA ALA A 740 -10.36 18.26 -15.78
C ALA A 740 -11.27 17.03 -15.78
N PHE A 741 -12.57 17.21 -16.00
CA PHE A 741 -13.55 16.09 -15.94
C PHE A 741 -13.24 14.94 -16.89
N PRO A 742 -13.03 15.16 -18.21
CA PRO A 742 -12.70 14.06 -19.12
C PRO A 742 -11.34 13.42 -18.78
N LEU A 743 -10.36 14.23 -18.33
CA LEU A 743 -9.06 13.74 -17.92
C LEU A 743 -9.15 12.84 -16.67
N SER A 744 -9.88 13.28 -15.65
CA SER A 744 -10.15 12.49 -14.44
C SER A 744 -10.92 11.22 -14.76
N TRP A 745 -11.93 11.29 -15.62
CA TRP A 745 -12.67 10.11 -16.06
C TRP A 745 -11.72 9.09 -16.69
N TRP A 746 -10.89 9.52 -17.64
CA TRP A 746 -9.97 8.63 -18.34
C TRP A 746 -8.93 7.98 -17.41
N ILE A 747 -8.34 8.76 -16.50
CA ILE A 747 -7.38 8.25 -15.51
C ILE A 747 -8.06 7.24 -14.58
N MET A 748 -9.23 7.58 -14.06
CA MET A 748 -9.92 6.75 -13.08
C MET A 748 -10.54 5.51 -13.68
N ASP A 749 -11.00 5.55 -14.93
CA ASP A 749 -11.48 4.36 -15.64
C ASP A 749 -10.37 3.33 -15.78
N ARG A 750 -9.16 3.77 -16.18
CA ARG A 750 -7.99 2.88 -16.25
C ARG A 750 -7.58 2.33 -14.88
N TRP A 751 -7.68 3.13 -13.83
CA TRP A 751 -7.39 2.65 -12.48
C TRP A 751 -8.45 1.63 -12.01
N LEU A 752 -9.75 1.89 -12.25
CA LEU A 752 -10.82 0.95 -11.90
C LEU A 752 -10.75 -0.37 -12.68
N GLN A 753 -10.07 -0.39 -13.84
CA GLN A 753 -9.82 -1.62 -14.60
C GLN A 753 -8.89 -2.61 -13.90
N SER A 754 -8.11 -2.20 -12.89
CA SER A 754 -7.29 -3.13 -12.11
C SER A 754 -8.07 -3.94 -11.07
N PHE A 755 -9.33 -3.61 -10.81
CA PHE A 755 -10.17 -4.31 -9.82
C PHE A 755 -11.06 -5.35 -10.48
N ALA A 756 -11.14 -6.55 -9.87
CA ALA A 756 -12.04 -7.61 -10.31
C ALA A 756 -13.52 -7.20 -10.18
N TYR A 757 -13.87 -6.51 -9.09
CA TYR A 757 -15.18 -5.92 -8.84
C TYR A 757 -15.03 -4.41 -8.67
N ARG A 758 -15.73 -3.64 -9.50
CA ARG A 758 -15.58 -2.18 -9.59
C ARG A 758 -16.92 -1.45 -9.62
N THR A 759 -16.95 -0.27 -9.00
CA THR A 759 -18.03 0.71 -9.17
C THR A 759 -17.99 1.32 -10.57
N GLY A 760 -19.14 1.80 -11.04
CA GLY A 760 -19.21 2.67 -12.22
C GLY A 760 -18.89 4.11 -11.82
N ILE A 761 -18.22 4.88 -12.71
CA ILE A 761 -17.95 6.29 -12.41
C ILE A 761 -19.26 7.08 -12.47
N SER A 762 -19.79 7.42 -11.30
CA SER A 762 -21.03 8.18 -11.17
C SER A 762 -20.84 9.66 -11.51
N ILE A 763 -21.73 10.22 -12.35
CA ILE A 763 -21.69 11.64 -12.77
C ILE A 763 -21.73 12.59 -11.57
N TRP A 764 -22.37 12.18 -10.48
CA TRP A 764 -22.48 12.97 -9.24
C TRP A 764 -21.12 13.35 -8.64
N VAL A 765 -20.07 12.55 -8.86
CA VAL A 765 -18.71 12.87 -8.41
C VAL A 765 -18.19 14.15 -9.06
N PHE A 766 -18.43 14.34 -10.36
CA PHE A 766 -18.00 15.54 -11.09
C PHE A 766 -18.84 16.75 -10.72
N VAL A 767 -20.14 16.56 -10.50
CA VAL A 767 -21.03 17.62 -10.02
C VAL A 767 -20.59 18.10 -8.64
N LEU A 768 -20.38 17.18 -7.69
CA LEU A 768 -19.91 17.50 -6.33
C LEU A 768 -18.54 18.18 -6.36
N THR A 769 -17.60 17.68 -7.17
CA THR A 769 -16.27 18.29 -7.35
C THR A 769 -16.37 19.70 -7.91
N GLY A 770 -17.13 19.88 -9.00
CA GLY A 770 -17.29 21.18 -9.66
C GLY A 770 -17.95 22.22 -8.74
N VAL A 771 -19.02 21.83 -8.05
CA VAL A 771 -19.71 22.70 -7.08
C VAL A 771 -18.80 23.01 -5.89
N GLY A 772 -18.16 22.01 -5.30
CA GLY A 772 -17.27 22.17 -4.16
C GLY A 772 -16.11 23.12 -4.45
N VAL A 773 -15.37 22.91 -5.55
CA VAL A 773 -14.26 23.78 -5.94
C VAL A 773 -14.74 25.20 -6.26
N THR A 774 -15.91 25.33 -6.88
CA THR A 774 -16.51 26.64 -7.16
C THR A 774 -16.86 27.40 -5.88
N ILE A 775 -17.45 26.73 -4.89
CA ILE A 775 -17.76 27.32 -3.58
C ILE A 775 -16.48 27.78 -2.89
N VAL A 776 -15.44 26.95 -2.85
CA VAL A 776 -14.19 27.31 -2.18
C VAL A 776 -13.52 28.49 -2.91
N ALA A 777 -13.51 28.50 -4.24
CA ALA A 777 -13.00 29.64 -5.01
C ALA A 777 -13.81 30.93 -4.75
N LEU A 778 -15.13 30.84 -4.68
CA LEU A 778 -16.01 31.96 -4.36
C LEU A 778 -15.75 32.51 -2.96
N LEU A 779 -15.68 31.66 -1.94
CA LEU A 779 -15.38 32.08 -0.57
C LEU A 779 -14.03 32.82 -0.50
N THR A 780 -13.04 32.31 -1.21
CA THR A 780 -11.69 32.88 -1.28
C THR A 780 -11.68 34.28 -1.90
N VAL A 781 -12.39 34.49 -3.01
CA VAL A 781 -12.44 35.79 -3.70
C VAL A 781 -13.36 36.78 -2.98
N SER A 782 -14.48 36.28 -2.42
CA SER A 782 -15.53 37.11 -1.81
C SER A 782 -15.02 37.94 -0.65
N TYR A 783 -14.07 37.44 0.15
CA TYR A 783 -13.49 38.21 1.26
C TYR A 783 -12.86 39.54 0.79
N HIS A 784 -12.00 39.49 -0.23
CA HIS A 784 -11.37 40.69 -0.78
C HIS A 784 -12.32 41.53 -1.61
N ALA A 785 -13.25 40.89 -2.33
CA ALA A 785 -14.26 41.58 -3.10
C ALA A 785 -15.22 42.40 -2.20
N LEU A 786 -15.65 41.83 -1.08
CA LEU A 786 -16.48 42.51 -0.08
C LEU A 786 -15.71 43.65 0.59
N ARG A 787 -14.46 43.41 1.01
CA ARG A 787 -13.64 44.47 1.61
C ARG A 787 -13.42 45.65 0.64
N ALA A 788 -13.18 45.38 -0.63
CA ALA A 788 -13.05 46.42 -1.66
C ALA A 788 -14.38 47.13 -1.93
N ALA A 789 -15.48 46.38 -1.98
CA ALA A 789 -16.83 46.93 -2.14
C ALA A 789 -17.27 47.77 -0.93
N MET A 790 -16.77 47.52 0.28
CA MET A 790 -17.07 48.29 1.49
C MET A 790 -16.14 49.51 1.68
N ALA A 791 -15.07 49.64 0.89
CA ALA A 791 -14.12 50.75 1.02
C ALA A 791 -14.79 52.11 0.71
N ASN A 792 -14.37 53.16 1.45
CA ASN A 792 -14.91 54.50 1.30
C ASN A 792 -14.44 55.14 -0.03
N PRO A 793 -15.36 55.50 -0.94
CA PRO A 793 -15.03 56.02 -2.27
C PRO A 793 -14.22 57.32 -2.26
N VAL A 794 -14.36 58.16 -1.21
CA VAL A 794 -13.62 59.43 -1.07
C VAL A 794 -12.13 59.17 -0.85
N LYS A 795 -11.78 58.11 -0.11
CA LYS A 795 -10.38 57.69 0.08
C LYS A 795 -9.82 57.01 -1.18
N SER A 796 -10.65 56.29 -1.92
CA SER A 796 -10.26 55.60 -3.16
C SER A 796 -9.97 56.54 -4.33
N LEU A 797 -10.58 57.73 -4.37
CA LEU A 797 -10.37 58.75 -5.41
C LEU A 797 -9.18 59.69 -5.13
N ARG A 798 -8.74 59.79 -3.86
CA ARG A 798 -7.55 60.56 -3.43
C ARG A 798 -6.25 59.75 -3.38
N ALA A 799 -6.32 58.44 -3.59
CA ALA A 799 -5.13 57.58 -3.61
C ALA A 799 -4.44 57.69 -4.99
N ASP A 800 -3.21 58.21 -5.00
CA ASP A 800 -2.31 58.27 -6.17
C ASP A 800 -1.64 56.93 -6.49
#